data_AF-A0A1E5XX19-F1
#
_entry.id   AF-A0A1E5XX19-F1
#
_cell.length_a   1.000
_cell.length_b   1.000
_cell.length_c   1.000
_cell.angle_alpha   90.00
_cell.angle_beta   90.00
_cell.angle_gamma   90.00
#
_symmetry.space_group_name_H-M   'P 1'
#
loop_
_entity.id
_entity.type
_entity.pdbx_description
1 polymer ?
#
loop_
_entity_poly.entity_id
_entity_poly.type
_entity_poly.pdbx_seq_one_letter_code
_entity_poly.pdbx_strand_id
1 'polypeptide(L)'
;MNDTVSAAALGTSEGHFEEFEALLAYRERELEEVELENLAPEASVLATAPSAEAIAAAARVSAAAFKLIVDYETGGRAFYDTVIKKRPIWPKGSSGITIGFGYDLGYVTLDEYQRDWATLIAGLSTSQRSALQACVGFHSGKDSEAKLKALLQTVLDITVPWEMAEVEFKAQTLPKFSLLTQSALPNTDRLSGDCFGTLVSLTFNRGASYSKAHNPATDSKDRFREMRAIKAAMAAQNFADIPKQLKAMIRIWVGTSIAEGMKRRRNDEAALFLTGLAGGPTISSEASMLEAGVAAADAALPPEAESTTGKTDEDFWTETGEDELAAAAAEGFMIGVAGVGATWASDEVQPDYAHLGGNLTQGVPFELTADDLALLARLNDFNVDALGNGAPILFGLRGAGVVKDHASGGIVLMDQRPDHVVPRCTIGVWHRAEGKLSVFPGSTVPNQAAVAKFKADGSAGNLLATGLYNYVCGPHITSRETPGCFLLRNPDMSKRVVVVRRSKNDLTYDKTDVVDRCAPGDNIHPAFFSNASGFSSLGCQTVTGTFKDGVHSGPWAAFRKAAGLTDKDGEPGKRYLYMLLTGAEARIASRLRLDGLAADPIAARRLRRIRFGSSSEAAKRLQGKLNLSDPDGAMGPLSTETLHKAQAGMAGARGSDGIFTPDMDAALGWQVFGALGI
;
A
#
# COMPACT_ATOMS: atom_id res chain seq x y z
N MET A 1 0.76 -49.95 4.04
CA MET A 1 0.29 -49.45 5.34
C MET A 1 0.13 -47.95 5.20
N ASN A 2 -1.14 -47.54 5.11
CA ASN A 2 -1.78 -46.26 5.37
C ASN A 2 -0.96 -44.96 5.29
N ASP A 3 -1.30 -44.15 4.29
CA ASP A 3 -2.04 -42.88 4.40
C ASP A 3 -1.82 -41.94 5.61
N THR A 4 -1.93 -40.65 5.28
CA THR A 4 -2.06 -39.45 6.13
C THR A 4 -0.76 -38.73 6.55
N VAL A 5 -0.07 -38.13 5.57
CA VAL A 5 0.55 -36.82 5.83
C VAL A 5 -0.55 -35.78 5.63
N SER A 6 -1.20 -35.44 6.74
CA SER A 6 -2.33 -34.53 6.83
C SER A 6 -2.05 -33.17 6.17
N ALA A 7 -2.99 -32.74 5.34
CA ALA A 7 -3.08 -31.44 4.67
C ALA A 7 -3.27 -30.23 5.63
N ALA A 8 -2.94 -30.36 6.92
CA ALA A 8 -3.24 -29.38 7.97
C ALA A 8 -2.17 -28.29 8.19
N ALA A 9 -1.06 -28.29 7.44
CA ALA A 9 0.07 -27.37 7.68
C ALA A 9 0.07 -26.07 6.83
N LEU A 10 -0.88 -25.92 5.90
CA LEU A 10 -1.17 -24.69 5.16
C LEU A 10 -2.69 -24.52 5.25
N GLY A 11 -3.19 -23.46 5.86
CA GLY A 11 -4.62 -23.26 6.14
C GLY A 11 -5.54 -23.06 4.92
N THR A 12 -5.38 -23.85 3.87
CA THR A 12 -6.27 -23.90 2.70
C THR A 12 -6.77 -25.33 2.56
N SER A 13 -7.99 -25.60 3.04
CA SER A 13 -8.68 -26.88 2.86
C SER A 13 -8.93 -27.18 1.37
N GLU A 14 -9.05 -28.46 0.99
CA GLU A 14 -9.52 -28.89 -0.35
C GLU A 14 -10.77 -28.12 -0.81
N GLY A 15 -11.66 -27.75 0.12
CA GLY A 15 -12.85 -26.94 -0.16
C GLY A 15 -12.58 -25.56 -0.77
N HIS A 16 -11.42 -24.93 -0.53
CA HIS A 16 -11.08 -23.63 -1.16
C HIS A 16 -10.69 -23.80 -2.63
N PHE A 17 -10.08 -24.92 -2.99
CA PHE A 17 -9.75 -25.22 -4.38
C PHE A 17 -11.00 -25.61 -5.18
N GLU A 18 -11.88 -26.42 -4.58
CA GLU A 18 -13.18 -26.76 -5.17
C GLU A 18 -14.09 -25.53 -5.37
N GLU A 19 -14.13 -24.61 -4.39
CA GLU A 19 -14.86 -23.36 -4.51
C GLU A 19 -14.32 -22.48 -5.65
N PHE A 20 -13.00 -22.40 -5.79
CA PHE A 20 -12.33 -21.65 -6.86
C PHE A 20 -12.62 -22.25 -8.25
N GLU A 21 -12.48 -23.58 -8.41
CA GLU A 21 -12.86 -24.26 -9.66
C GLU A 21 -14.33 -24.02 -10.00
N ALA A 22 -15.22 -24.09 -9.00
CA ALA A 22 -16.65 -23.86 -9.20
C ALA A 22 -16.97 -22.43 -9.67
N LEU A 23 -16.23 -21.43 -9.18
CA LEU A 23 -16.36 -20.03 -9.63
C LEU A 23 -15.95 -19.86 -11.09
N LEU A 24 -14.81 -20.43 -11.49
CA LEU A 24 -14.34 -20.39 -12.88
C LEU A 24 -15.26 -21.17 -13.82
N ALA A 25 -15.72 -22.36 -13.42
CA ALA A 25 -16.68 -23.17 -14.17
C ALA A 25 -18.02 -22.46 -14.40
N TYR A 26 -18.44 -21.66 -13.42
CA TYR A 26 -19.64 -20.86 -13.53
C TYR A 26 -19.46 -19.69 -14.51
N ARG A 27 -18.32 -18.99 -14.46
CA ARG A 27 -17.95 -17.95 -15.43
C ARG A 27 -18.05 -18.48 -16.86
N GLU A 28 -17.40 -19.61 -17.17
CA GLU A 28 -17.37 -20.16 -18.53
C GLU A 28 -18.76 -20.52 -19.05
N ARG A 29 -19.62 -21.09 -18.19
CA ARG A 29 -21.02 -21.35 -18.56
C ARG A 29 -21.77 -20.08 -18.92
N GLU A 30 -21.58 -19.01 -18.15
CA GLU A 30 -22.24 -17.73 -18.44
C GLU A 30 -21.71 -17.11 -19.75
N LEU A 31 -20.42 -17.24 -20.06
CA LEU A 31 -19.85 -16.73 -21.32
C LEU A 31 -20.33 -17.53 -22.54
N GLU A 32 -20.32 -18.86 -22.46
CA GLU A 32 -20.79 -19.73 -23.54
C GLU A 32 -22.27 -19.53 -23.86
N GLU A 33 -23.14 -19.41 -22.85
CA GLU A 33 -24.56 -19.10 -23.05
C GLU A 33 -24.76 -17.76 -23.79
N VAL A 34 -23.87 -16.80 -23.56
CA VAL A 34 -23.91 -15.49 -24.22
C VAL A 34 -23.40 -15.57 -25.66
N GLU A 35 -22.36 -16.35 -25.93
CA GLU A 35 -21.86 -16.57 -27.29
C GLU A 35 -22.87 -17.35 -28.16
N LEU A 36 -23.45 -18.42 -27.63
CA LEU A 36 -24.44 -19.25 -28.35
C LEU A 36 -25.71 -18.47 -28.71
N GLU A 37 -26.13 -17.52 -27.89
CA GLU A 37 -27.30 -16.67 -28.17
C GLU A 37 -26.98 -15.48 -29.10
N ASN A 38 -25.73 -15.02 -29.15
CA ASN A 38 -25.29 -13.91 -30.01
C ASN A 38 -24.88 -14.35 -31.43
N LEU A 39 -25.24 -15.57 -31.87
CA LEU A 39 -25.03 -16.06 -33.23
C LEU A 39 -25.90 -15.29 -34.25
N ALA A 40 -25.54 -14.03 -34.52
CA ALA A 40 -25.71 -13.39 -35.82
C ALA A 40 -24.44 -13.67 -36.66
N PRO A 41 -24.56 -13.99 -37.96
CA PRO A 41 -23.47 -14.52 -38.75
C PRO A 41 -22.60 -13.39 -39.31
N GLU A 42 -21.73 -12.77 -38.50
CA GLU A 42 -20.61 -12.00 -39.04
C GLU A 42 -19.35 -12.23 -38.20
N ALA A 43 -18.50 -13.10 -38.77
CA ALA A 43 -17.05 -13.03 -38.80
C ALA A 43 -16.32 -12.68 -37.49
N SER A 44 -15.69 -13.71 -36.91
CA SER A 44 -14.23 -13.75 -36.77
C SER A 44 -13.59 -12.36 -36.67
N VAL A 45 -13.52 -11.80 -35.45
CA VAL A 45 -12.59 -10.71 -35.18
C VAL A 45 -11.19 -11.32 -35.18
N LEU A 46 -10.69 -11.45 -36.40
CA LEU A 46 -9.45 -12.08 -36.85
C LEU A 46 -8.26 -11.74 -35.96
N ALA A 47 -7.54 -12.79 -35.51
CA ALA A 47 -6.09 -13.02 -35.68
C ALA A 47 -5.13 -11.81 -35.69
N THR A 48 -5.42 -10.75 -34.96
CA THR A 48 -4.61 -9.52 -34.94
C THR A 48 -4.26 -9.16 -33.52
N ALA A 49 -3.08 -8.55 -33.33
CA ALA A 49 -2.72 -7.94 -32.06
C ALA A 49 -3.85 -6.97 -31.62
N PRO A 50 -3.99 -6.69 -30.31
CA PRO A 50 -5.08 -5.86 -29.83
C PRO A 50 -5.09 -4.52 -30.57
N SER A 51 -6.27 -4.07 -30.98
CA SER A 51 -6.41 -2.78 -31.66
C SER A 51 -5.92 -1.65 -30.76
N ALA A 52 -5.49 -0.53 -31.36
CA ALA A 52 -5.09 0.65 -30.59
C ALA A 52 -6.21 1.12 -29.63
N GLU A 53 -7.48 0.94 -30.02
CA GLU A 53 -8.64 1.23 -29.18
C GLU A 53 -8.74 0.26 -27.99
N ALA A 54 -8.49 -1.04 -28.19
CA ALA A 54 -8.47 -2.01 -27.10
C ALA A 54 -7.35 -1.73 -26.09
N ILE A 55 -6.16 -1.33 -26.58
CA ILE A 55 -5.03 -0.93 -25.74
C ILE A 55 -5.38 0.35 -24.95
N ALA A 56 -5.97 1.34 -25.60
CA ALA A 56 -6.41 2.57 -24.95
C ALA A 56 -7.50 2.29 -23.88
N ALA A 57 -8.44 1.39 -24.17
CA ALA A 57 -9.44 0.95 -23.20
C ALA A 57 -8.77 0.26 -22.00
N ALA A 58 -7.83 -0.66 -22.22
CA ALA A 58 -7.09 -1.33 -21.15
C ALA A 58 -6.29 -0.36 -20.27
N ALA A 59 -5.65 0.64 -20.87
CA ALA A 59 -4.86 1.64 -20.15
C ALA A 59 -5.69 2.49 -19.17
N ARG A 60 -7.02 2.51 -19.34
CA ARG A 60 -7.94 3.18 -18.43
C ARG A 60 -8.26 2.34 -17.20
N VAL A 61 -8.05 1.02 -17.23
CA VAL A 61 -8.28 0.16 -16.07
C VAL A 61 -7.24 0.50 -15.00
N SER A 62 -7.70 0.86 -13.79
CA SER A 62 -6.79 1.21 -12.70
C SER A 62 -6.01 0.00 -12.19
N ALA A 63 -4.93 0.25 -11.46
CA ALA A 63 -4.17 -0.83 -10.81
C ALA A 63 -5.03 -1.62 -9.80
N ALA A 64 -5.96 -0.96 -9.10
CA ALA A 64 -6.86 -1.62 -8.15
C ALA A 64 -7.87 -2.53 -8.85
N ALA A 65 -8.45 -2.07 -9.97
CA ALA A 65 -9.32 -2.89 -10.80
C ALA A 65 -8.59 -4.05 -11.46
N PHE A 66 -7.37 -3.80 -11.97
CA PHE A 66 -6.51 -4.84 -12.50
C PHE A 66 -6.26 -5.94 -11.46
N LYS A 67 -5.86 -5.54 -10.24
CA LYS A 67 -5.64 -6.48 -9.14
C LYS A 67 -6.90 -7.24 -8.78
N LEU A 68 -8.05 -6.56 -8.69
CA LEU A 68 -9.33 -7.21 -8.38
C LEU A 68 -9.66 -8.28 -9.42
N ILE A 69 -9.52 -7.98 -10.70
CA ILE A 69 -9.74 -8.96 -11.78
C ILE A 69 -8.79 -10.13 -11.59
N VAL A 70 -7.47 -9.88 -11.49
CA VAL A 70 -6.47 -10.93 -11.34
C VAL A 70 -6.71 -11.81 -10.10
N ASP A 71 -7.05 -11.22 -8.95
CA ASP A 71 -7.33 -11.98 -7.72
C ASP A 71 -8.51 -12.94 -7.92
N TYR A 72 -9.59 -12.50 -8.58
CA TYR A 72 -10.75 -13.35 -8.83
C TYR A 72 -10.53 -14.39 -9.93
N GLU A 73 -9.65 -14.12 -10.89
CA GLU A 73 -9.33 -15.08 -11.97
C GLU A 73 -8.23 -16.08 -11.59
N THR A 74 -7.49 -15.86 -10.49
CA THR A 74 -6.36 -16.73 -10.08
C THR A 74 -6.41 -17.23 -8.64
N GLY A 75 -7.30 -16.68 -7.80
CA GLY A 75 -7.25 -16.84 -6.35
C GLY A 75 -6.14 -16.00 -5.68
N GLY A 76 -5.43 -15.16 -6.45
CA GLY A 76 -4.27 -14.38 -6.03
C GLY A 76 -2.94 -15.14 -6.19
N ARG A 77 -1.83 -14.39 -6.20
CA ARG A 77 -0.48 -14.95 -6.50
C ARG A 77 -0.07 -16.10 -5.60
N ALA A 78 -0.33 -15.99 -4.30
CA ALA A 78 -0.01 -17.07 -3.36
C ALA A 78 -0.79 -18.36 -3.70
N PHE A 79 -2.07 -18.25 -4.02
CA PHE A 79 -2.90 -19.40 -4.39
C PHE A 79 -2.46 -20.00 -5.72
N TYR A 80 -2.17 -19.16 -6.72
CA TYR A 80 -1.64 -19.58 -8.02
C TYR A 80 -0.32 -20.36 -7.89
N ASP A 81 0.61 -19.85 -7.08
CA ASP A 81 1.94 -20.43 -6.92
C ASP A 81 1.95 -21.71 -6.09
N THR A 82 1.08 -21.81 -5.07
CA THR A 82 1.18 -22.87 -4.05
C THR A 82 0.08 -23.92 -4.14
N VAL A 83 -1.14 -23.52 -4.55
CA VAL A 83 -2.30 -24.41 -4.64
C VAL A 83 -2.48 -24.90 -6.07
N ILE A 84 -2.61 -23.98 -7.04
CA ILE A 84 -2.65 -24.31 -8.47
C ILE A 84 -1.27 -24.81 -8.95
N LYS A 85 -0.20 -24.43 -8.24
CA LYS A 85 1.20 -24.78 -8.55
C LYS A 85 1.61 -24.35 -9.96
N LYS A 86 1.01 -23.26 -10.46
CA LYS A 86 1.32 -22.68 -11.77
C LYS A 86 1.03 -23.64 -12.94
N ARG A 87 0.09 -24.58 -12.74
CA ARG A 87 -0.23 -25.63 -13.72
C ARG A 87 -1.53 -25.35 -14.44
N PRO A 88 -1.71 -25.90 -15.65
CA PRO A 88 -3.02 -25.98 -16.28
C PRO A 88 -4.03 -26.67 -15.36
N ILE A 89 -5.25 -26.13 -15.34
CA ILE A 89 -6.37 -26.69 -14.59
C ILE A 89 -7.55 -26.95 -15.51
N TRP A 90 -8.51 -27.73 -15.04
CA TRP A 90 -9.80 -27.88 -15.70
C TRP A 90 -10.92 -27.55 -14.71
N PRO A 91 -11.43 -26.30 -14.73
CA PRO A 91 -12.46 -25.86 -13.80
C PRO A 91 -13.77 -26.65 -13.84
N LYS A 92 -14.04 -27.39 -14.93
CA LYS A 92 -15.32 -28.08 -15.25
C LYS A 92 -16.39 -27.08 -15.72
N GLY A 93 -17.67 -27.47 -15.65
CA GLY A 93 -18.76 -26.64 -16.16
C GLY A 93 -18.80 -26.69 -17.68
N SER A 94 -18.65 -25.54 -18.34
CA SER A 94 -18.46 -25.44 -19.80
C SER A 94 -16.99 -25.28 -20.21
N SER A 95 -16.07 -25.16 -19.24
CA SER A 95 -14.68 -24.81 -19.51
C SER A 95 -13.92 -25.87 -20.31
N GLY A 96 -12.86 -25.43 -20.98
CA GLY A 96 -11.74 -26.26 -21.43
C GLY A 96 -10.59 -26.26 -20.43
N ILE A 97 -9.41 -26.64 -20.91
CA ILE A 97 -8.16 -26.55 -20.12
C ILE A 97 -7.77 -25.08 -20.01
N THR A 98 -7.64 -24.59 -18.78
CA THR A 98 -7.34 -23.18 -18.49
C THR A 98 -5.90 -23.02 -18.02
N ILE A 99 -5.21 -22.02 -18.57
CA ILE A 99 -3.84 -21.63 -18.19
C ILE A 99 -3.77 -20.16 -17.80
N GLY A 100 -2.68 -19.75 -17.14
CA GLY A 100 -2.44 -18.35 -16.80
C GLY A 100 -3.57 -17.73 -15.97
N PHE A 101 -3.96 -16.51 -16.31
CA PHE A 101 -5.01 -15.75 -15.61
C PHE A 101 -6.36 -15.99 -16.28
N GLY A 102 -6.87 -17.22 -16.13
CA GLY A 102 -8.20 -17.59 -16.62
C GLY A 102 -8.29 -17.77 -18.14
N TYR A 103 -7.18 -17.94 -18.86
CA TYR A 103 -7.12 -18.13 -20.31
C TYR A 103 -7.56 -19.56 -20.67
N ASP A 104 -8.78 -19.70 -21.20
CA ASP A 104 -9.37 -21.00 -21.54
C ASP A 104 -9.00 -21.43 -22.97
N LEU A 105 -8.20 -22.50 -23.09
CA LEU A 105 -7.77 -23.05 -24.38
C LEU A 105 -8.95 -23.60 -25.20
N GLY A 106 -10.05 -23.95 -24.55
CA GLY A 106 -11.26 -24.47 -25.18
C GLY A 106 -11.98 -23.47 -26.08
N TYR A 107 -11.78 -22.16 -25.85
CA TYR A 107 -12.50 -21.07 -26.51
C TYR A 107 -11.61 -20.15 -27.37
N VAL A 108 -10.40 -20.61 -27.71
CA VAL A 108 -9.48 -19.89 -28.61
C VAL A 108 -9.14 -20.73 -29.82
N THR A 109 -8.70 -20.08 -30.88
CA THR A 109 -8.13 -20.73 -32.07
C THR A 109 -6.64 -21.03 -31.87
N LEU A 110 -6.11 -21.91 -32.72
CA LEU A 110 -4.68 -22.23 -32.73
C LEU A 110 -3.80 -21.01 -32.99
N ASP A 111 -4.22 -20.13 -33.88
CA ASP A 111 -3.48 -18.92 -34.24
C ASP A 111 -3.44 -17.94 -33.07
N GLU A 112 -4.55 -17.77 -32.35
CA GLU A 112 -4.62 -16.95 -31.13
C GLU A 112 -3.71 -17.50 -30.04
N TYR A 113 -3.81 -18.81 -29.75
CA TYR A 113 -2.94 -19.47 -28.77
C TYR A 113 -1.46 -19.28 -29.11
N GLN A 114 -1.07 -19.50 -30.37
CA GLN A 114 0.32 -19.36 -30.82
C GLN A 114 0.85 -17.93 -30.68
N ARG A 115 0.01 -16.94 -30.99
CA ARG A 115 0.33 -15.52 -30.85
C ARG A 115 0.47 -15.12 -29.39
N ASP A 116 -0.54 -15.42 -28.58
CA ASP A 116 -0.68 -14.91 -27.21
C ASP A 116 0.37 -15.53 -26.28
N TRP A 117 0.71 -16.80 -26.52
CA TRP A 117 1.64 -17.58 -25.71
C TRP A 117 2.99 -17.85 -26.40
N ALA A 118 3.36 -17.05 -27.41
CA ALA A 118 4.60 -17.23 -28.17
C ALA A 118 5.85 -17.35 -27.27
N THR A 119 5.94 -16.54 -26.21
CA THR A 119 7.05 -16.56 -25.25
C THR A 119 7.05 -17.83 -24.39
N LEU A 120 5.88 -18.32 -23.96
CA LEU A 120 5.77 -19.60 -23.25
C LEU A 120 6.20 -20.74 -24.16
N ILE A 121 5.63 -20.78 -25.36
CA ILE A 121 5.87 -21.81 -26.37
C ILE A 121 7.37 -21.91 -26.68
N ALA A 122 8.06 -20.78 -26.83
CA ALA A 122 9.51 -20.77 -27.08
C ALA A 122 10.33 -21.45 -25.96
N GLY A 123 9.84 -21.41 -24.72
CA GLY A 123 10.48 -22.05 -23.56
C GLY A 123 10.11 -23.52 -23.34
N LEU A 124 9.12 -24.05 -24.07
CA LEU A 124 8.62 -25.41 -23.91
C LEU A 124 9.29 -26.41 -24.86
N SER A 125 9.42 -27.65 -24.39
CA SER A 125 9.86 -28.76 -25.26
C SER A 125 8.84 -29.01 -26.38
N THR A 126 9.25 -29.64 -27.48
CA THR A 126 8.35 -29.97 -28.60
C THR A 126 7.16 -30.81 -28.16
N SER A 127 7.33 -31.74 -27.21
CA SER A 127 6.23 -32.54 -26.66
C SER A 127 5.25 -31.69 -25.85
N GLN A 128 5.74 -30.79 -24.99
CA GLN A 128 4.89 -29.91 -24.18
C GLN A 128 4.11 -28.91 -25.04
N ARG A 129 4.75 -28.35 -26.08
CA ARG A 129 4.08 -27.50 -27.07
C ARG A 129 2.92 -28.23 -27.75
N SER A 130 3.17 -29.44 -28.26
CA SER A 130 2.14 -30.26 -28.90
C SER A 130 1.00 -30.64 -27.94
N ALA A 131 1.30 -30.89 -26.67
CA ALA A 131 0.29 -31.23 -25.66
C ALA A 131 -0.67 -30.06 -25.37
N LEU A 132 -0.15 -28.84 -25.16
CA LEU A 132 -1.00 -27.65 -25.01
C LEU A 132 -1.78 -27.36 -26.29
N GLN A 133 -1.14 -27.46 -27.45
CA GLN A 133 -1.80 -27.25 -28.74
C GLN A 133 -2.96 -28.23 -28.95
N ALA A 134 -2.83 -29.48 -28.48
CA ALA A 134 -3.89 -30.48 -28.54
C ALA A 134 -5.07 -30.21 -27.59
N CYS A 135 -4.94 -29.27 -26.65
CA CYS A 135 -6.04 -28.85 -25.78
C CYS A 135 -6.92 -27.75 -26.42
N VAL A 136 -6.41 -27.07 -27.45
CA VAL A 136 -7.09 -25.91 -28.06
C VAL A 136 -8.39 -26.33 -28.75
N GLY A 137 -9.48 -25.62 -28.45
CA GLY A 137 -10.82 -25.85 -29.02
C GLY A 137 -11.61 -27.00 -28.41
N PHE A 138 -11.11 -27.62 -27.32
CA PHE A 138 -11.83 -28.65 -26.57
C PHE A 138 -12.36 -28.12 -25.24
N HIS A 139 -13.66 -28.22 -25.02
CA HIS A 139 -14.34 -27.68 -23.85
C HIS A 139 -15.58 -28.50 -23.48
N SER A 140 -16.01 -28.37 -22.22
CA SER A 140 -17.05 -29.24 -21.63
C SER A 140 -18.44 -29.02 -22.21
N GLY A 141 -18.67 -27.89 -22.90
CA GLY A 141 -19.91 -27.63 -23.64
C GLY A 141 -20.07 -28.49 -24.90
N LYS A 142 -18.98 -29.08 -25.41
CA LYS A 142 -18.97 -29.87 -26.65
C LYS A 142 -18.35 -31.26 -26.50
N ASP A 143 -17.38 -31.42 -25.61
CA ASP A 143 -16.56 -32.62 -25.46
C ASP A 143 -16.84 -33.36 -24.14
N SER A 144 -16.56 -34.66 -24.12
CA SER A 144 -16.81 -35.50 -22.94
C SER A 144 -15.82 -35.20 -21.81
N GLU A 145 -16.28 -35.31 -20.55
CA GLU A 145 -15.43 -35.21 -19.36
C GLU A 145 -14.24 -36.17 -19.40
N ALA A 146 -14.41 -37.39 -19.93
CA ALA A 146 -13.32 -38.35 -20.09
C ALA A 146 -12.22 -37.80 -21.01
N LYS A 147 -12.58 -37.08 -22.08
CA LYS A 147 -11.64 -36.45 -23.00
C LYS A 147 -10.89 -35.30 -22.34
N LEU A 148 -11.57 -34.42 -21.60
CA LEU A 148 -10.91 -33.31 -20.91
C LEU A 148 -10.01 -33.77 -19.78
N LYS A 149 -10.40 -34.80 -19.03
CA LYS A 149 -9.51 -35.47 -18.07
C LYS A 149 -8.26 -36.00 -18.77
N ALA A 150 -8.40 -36.67 -19.91
CA ALA A 150 -7.26 -37.18 -20.66
C ALA A 150 -6.34 -36.05 -21.15
N LEU A 151 -6.90 -34.96 -21.69
CA LEU A 151 -6.13 -33.78 -22.11
C LEU A 151 -5.39 -33.13 -20.93
N LEU A 152 -6.07 -32.91 -19.81
CA LEU A 152 -5.45 -32.35 -18.60
C LEU A 152 -4.22 -33.17 -18.18
N GLN A 153 -4.32 -34.51 -18.16
CA GLN A 153 -3.20 -35.37 -17.78
C GLN A 153 -1.96 -35.17 -18.67
N THR A 154 -2.13 -34.78 -19.94
CA THR A 154 -0.99 -34.55 -20.85
C THR A 154 -0.25 -33.24 -20.61
N VAL A 155 -0.81 -32.33 -19.81
CA VAL A 155 -0.26 -30.98 -19.59
C VAL A 155 0.05 -30.66 -18.13
N LEU A 156 -0.15 -31.61 -17.20
CA LEU A 156 0.07 -31.40 -15.75
C LEU A 156 1.55 -31.16 -15.37
N ASP A 157 2.49 -31.51 -16.24
CA ASP A 157 3.93 -31.25 -16.07
C ASP A 157 4.33 -29.84 -16.54
N ILE A 158 3.45 -29.13 -17.24
CA ILE A 158 3.72 -27.81 -17.78
C ILE A 158 3.52 -26.75 -16.70
N THR A 159 4.50 -25.85 -16.60
CA THR A 159 4.48 -24.73 -15.67
C THR A 159 4.31 -23.44 -16.45
N VAL A 160 3.36 -22.61 -16.02
CA VAL A 160 3.10 -21.27 -16.56
C VAL A 160 3.44 -20.25 -15.46
N PRO A 161 4.64 -19.65 -15.45
CA PRO A 161 5.03 -18.72 -14.39
C PRO A 161 4.10 -17.50 -14.30
N TRP A 162 3.92 -16.96 -13.08
CA TRP A 162 3.06 -15.79 -12.84
C TRP A 162 3.41 -14.61 -13.73
N GLU A 163 4.69 -14.31 -13.87
CA GLU A 163 5.18 -13.17 -14.65
C GLU A 163 4.80 -13.30 -16.13
N MET A 164 4.80 -14.54 -16.64
CA MET A 164 4.41 -14.83 -18.01
C MET A 164 2.90 -14.74 -18.21
N ALA A 165 2.13 -15.24 -17.25
CA ALA A 165 0.67 -15.10 -17.25
C ALA A 165 0.23 -13.63 -17.15
N GLU A 166 0.92 -12.82 -16.34
CA GLU A 166 0.63 -11.39 -16.21
C GLU A 166 0.96 -10.63 -17.51
N VAL A 167 2.05 -10.98 -18.18
CA VAL A 167 2.42 -10.39 -19.47
C VAL A 167 1.35 -10.69 -20.54
N GLU A 168 0.94 -11.95 -20.69
CA GLU A 168 -0.14 -12.31 -21.61
C GLU A 168 -1.44 -11.57 -21.26
N PHE A 169 -1.83 -11.60 -19.98
CA PHE A 169 -3.08 -11.02 -19.55
C PHE A 169 -3.15 -9.51 -19.82
N LYS A 170 -2.08 -8.77 -19.54
CA LYS A 170 -1.98 -7.33 -19.84
C LYS A 170 -1.96 -7.05 -21.34
N ALA A 171 -1.30 -7.91 -22.11
CA ALA A 171 -1.09 -7.70 -23.54
C ALA A 171 -2.30 -8.08 -24.38
N GLN A 172 -3.08 -9.10 -24.01
CA GLN A 172 -4.12 -9.68 -24.87
C GLN A 172 -5.49 -9.65 -24.20
N THR A 173 -5.60 -10.31 -23.05
CA THR A 173 -6.87 -10.57 -22.40
C THR A 173 -7.54 -9.30 -21.85
N LEU A 174 -6.83 -8.46 -21.11
CA LEU A 174 -7.37 -7.22 -20.55
C LEU A 174 -7.84 -6.22 -21.65
N PRO A 175 -7.08 -5.96 -22.73
CA PRO A 175 -7.56 -5.20 -23.88
C PRO A 175 -8.87 -5.71 -24.48
N LYS A 176 -9.00 -7.03 -24.71
CA LYS A 176 -10.23 -7.64 -25.27
C LYS A 176 -11.45 -7.30 -24.42
N PHE A 177 -11.39 -7.55 -23.11
CA PHE A 177 -12.53 -7.32 -22.21
C PHE A 177 -12.79 -5.85 -21.91
N SER A 178 -11.74 -5.01 -21.94
CA SER A 178 -11.88 -3.56 -21.80
C SER A 178 -12.65 -2.96 -22.98
N LEU A 179 -12.28 -3.34 -24.21
CA LEU A 179 -13.00 -2.89 -25.40
C LEU A 179 -14.44 -3.41 -25.42
N LEU A 180 -14.65 -4.68 -25.09
CA LEU A 180 -15.98 -5.28 -25.03
C LEU A 180 -16.90 -4.53 -24.04
N THR A 181 -16.37 -4.14 -22.88
CA THR A 181 -17.09 -3.33 -21.88
C THR A 181 -17.41 -1.94 -22.41
N GLN A 182 -16.43 -1.28 -23.03
CA GLN A 182 -16.57 0.05 -23.63
C GLN A 182 -17.65 0.06 -24.74
N SER A 183 -17.70 -0.98 -25.58
CA SER A 183 -18.68 -1.09 -26.66
C SER A 183 -20.10 -1.40 -26.17
N ALA A 184 -20.22 -2.13 -25.05
CA ALA A 184 -21.53 -2.57 -24.56
C ALA A 184 -22.27 -1.51 -23.71
N LEU A 185 -21.54 -0.56 -23.13
CA LEU A 185 -22.05 0.45 -22.20
C LEU A 185 -21.79 1.88 -22.70
N PRO A 186 -22.79 2.77 -22.68
CA PRO A 186 -22.60 4.17 -23.03
C PRO A 186 -21.83 4.92 -21.92
N ASN A 187 -21.26 6.09 -22.23
CA ASN A 187 -20.64 7.00 -21.25
C ASN A 187 -19.49 6.39 -20.42
N THR A 188 -18.84 5.34 -20.92
CA THR A 188 -17.74 4.70 -20.19
C THR A 188 -16.56 5.65 -20.05
N ASP A 189 -16.31 6.54 -21.02
CA ASP A 189 -15.30 7.61 -21.02
C ASP A 189 -15.39 8.55 -19.81
N ARG A 190 -16.57 8.66 -19.20
CA ARG A 190 -16.83 9.49 -18.02
C ARG A 190 -16.57 8.79 -16.70
N LEU A 191 -16.22 7.50 -16.74
CA LEU A 191 -15.87 6.73 -15.58
C LEU A 191 -14.37 6.86 -15.29
N SER A 192 -14.02 6.98 -14.01
CA SER A 192 -12.66 6.78 -13.54
C SER A 192 -12.19 5.35 -13.83
N GLY A 193 -10.88 5.11 -13.72
CA GLY A 193 -10.33 3.79 -14.00
C GLY A 193 -10.80 2.67 -13.06
N ASP A 194 -11.16 3.01 -11.82
CA ASP A 194 -11.75 2.07 -10.85
C ASP A 194 -13.20 1.70 -11.25
N CYS A 195 -14.01 2.70 -11.61
CA CYS A 195 -15.38 2.48 -12.09
C CYS A 195 -15.39 1.66 -13.38
N PHE A 196 -14.58 2.08 -14.37
CA PHE A 196 -14.48 1.40 -15.65
C PHE A 196 -13.97 -0.03 -15.46
N GLY A 197 -12.86 -0.19 -14.73
CA GLY A 197 -12.27 -1.49 -14.47
C GLY A 197 -13.17 -2.44 -13.67
N THR A 198 -14.05 -1.94 -12.81
CA THR A 198 -15.08 -2.76 -12.16
C THR A 198 -16.07 -3.34 -13.17
N LEU A 199 -16.52 -2.52 -14.14
CA LEU A 199 -17.39 -3.00 -15.20
C LEU A 199 -16.65 -3.97 -16.13
N VAL A 200 -15.34 -3.79 -16.33
CA VAL A 200 -14.50 -4.78 -16.99
C VAL A 200 -14.50 -6.09 -16.22
N SER A 201 -14.36 -6.09 -14.89
CA SER A 201 -14.47 -7.30 -14.06
C SER A 201 -15.83 -7.97 -14.17
N LEU A 202 -16.92 -7.21 -14.18
CA LEU A 202 -18.27 -7.76 -14.37
C LEU A 202 -18.42 -8.38 -15.77
N THR A 203 -17.95 -7.69 -16.82
CA THR A 203 -17.96 -8.22 -18.19
C THR A 203 -17.09 -9.46 -18.32
N PHE A 204 -15.96 -9.53 -17.63
CA PHE A 204 -15.12 -10.73 -17.56
C PHE A 204 -15.87 -11.90 -16.91
N ASN A 205 -16.63 -11.62 -15.85
CA ASN A 205 -17.36 -12.66 -15.11
C ASN A 205 -18.62 -13.18 -15.83
N ARG A 206 -19.35 -12.32 -16.53
CA ARG A 206 -20.72 -12.59 -17.02
C ARG A 206 -20.94 -12.26 -18.50
N GLY A 207 -19.90 -11.86 -19.22
CA GLY A 207 -20.00 -11.37 -20.60
C GLY A 207 -20.65 -10.00 -20.71
N ALA A 208 -20.86 -9.53 -21.94
CA ALA A 208 -21.34 -8.18 -22.24
C ALA A 208 -22.87 -8.05 -22.35
N SER A 209 -23.61 -8.88 -21.60
CA SER A 209 -25.06 -9.08 -21.73
C SER A 209 -25.94 -7.99 -21.12
N TYR A 210 -25.49 -6.74 -21.23
CA TYR A 210 -26.15 -5.55 -20.69
C TYR A 210 -27.49 -5.21 -21.37
N SER A 211 -27.81 -5.84 -22.51
CA SER A 211 -29.06 -5.63 -23.25
C SER A 211 -29.92 -6.89 -23.38
N LYS A 212 -29.52 -8.01 -22.77
CA LYS A 212 -30.21 -9.29 -22.91
C LYS A 212 -31.60 -9.23 -22.30
N ALA A 213 -32.63 -9.36 -23.15
CA ALA A 213 -34.02 -9.35 -22.71
C ALA A 213 -34.33 -10.56 -21.81
N HIS A 214 -35.25 -10.39 -20.86
CA HIS A 214 -35.68 -11.49 -20.01
C HIS A 214 -36.57 -12.44 -20.81
N ASN A 215 -36.19 -13.72 -20.85
CA ASN A 215 -37.04 -14.79 -21.35
C ASN A 215 -37.43 -15.72 -20.20
N PRO A 216 -38.66 -15.63 -19.67
CA PRO A 216 -39.10 -16.46 -18.55
C PRO A 216 -39.05 -17.96 -18.82
N ALA A 217 -39.06 -18.40 -20.09
CA ALA A 217 -39.01 -19.81 -20.45
C ALA A 217 -37.61 -20.43 -20.25
N THR A 218 -36.54 -19.64 -20.37
CA THR A 218 -35.15 -20.11 -20.27
C THR A 218 -34.38 -19.49 -19.10
N ASP A 219 -34.89 -18.40 -18.50
CA ASP A 219 -34.26 -17.68 -17.41
C ASP A 219 -35.28 -17.33 -16.31
N SER A 220 -35.71 -18.32 -15.54
CA SER A 220 -36.70 -18.14 -14.45
C SER A 220 -36.23 -17.20 -13.34
N LYS A 221 -34.92 -16.94 -13.22
CA LYS A 221 -34.33 -16.04 -12.21
C LYS A 221 -34.11 -14.62 -12.72
N ASP A 222 -34.35 -14.33 -14.01
CA ASP A 222 -33.99 -13.06 -14.65
C ASP A 222 -32.55 -12.62 -14.31
N ARG A 223 -31.56 -13.46 -14.66
CA ARG A 223 -30.16 -13.30 -14.28
C ARG A 223 -29.51 -12.01 -14.78
N PHE A 224 -30.04 -11.40 -15.84
CA PHE A 224 -29.48 -10.18 -16.45
C PHE A 224 -30.18 -8.89 -16.02
N ARG A 225 -31.13 -8.96 -15.09
CA ARG A 225 -31.89 -7.80 -14.60
C ARG A 225 -31.00 -6.64 -14.15
N GLU A 226 -30.05 -6.92 -13.27
CA GLU A 226 -29.16 -5.90 -12.72
C GLU A 226 -28.17 -5.37 -13.78
N MET A 227 -27.76 -6.19 -14.77
CA MET A 227 -26.92 -5.72 -15.88
C MET A 227 -27.69 -4.75 -16.79
N ARG A 228 -28.96 -5.03 -17.09
CA ARG A 228 -29.83 -4.07 -17.81
C ARG A 228 -30.00 -2.77 -17.02
N ALA A 229 -30.17 -2.87 -15.70
CA ALA A 229 -30.26 -1.70 -14.83
C ALA A 229 -28.95 -0.89 -14.80
N ILE A 230 -27.77 -1.53 -14.80
CA ILE A 230 -26.47 -0.87 -14.94
C ILE A 230 -26.40 -0.11 -16.26
N LYS A 231 -26.82 -0.72 -17.39
CA LYS A 231 -26.84 -0.02 -18.68
C LYS A 231 -27.77 1.19 -18.69
N ALA A 232 -28.95 1.07 -18.09
CA ALA A 232 -29.87 2.19 -17.93
C ALA A 232 -29.27 3.32 -17.07
N ALA A 233 -28.60 2.97 -15.96
CA ALA A 233 -27.90 3.92 -15.10
C ALA A 233 -26.74 4.62 -15.84
N MET A 234 -25.95 3.87 -16.62
CA MET A 234 -24.89 4.42 -17.49
C MET A 234 -25.47 5.38 -18.53
N ALA A 235 -26.57 5.03 -19.19
CA ALA A 235 -27.23 5.89 -20.19
C ALA A 235 -27.76 7.19 -19.56
N ALA A 236 -28.36 7.09 -18.37
CA ALA A 236 -28.86 8.22 -17.60
C ALA A 236 -27.74 8.99 -16.86
N GLN A 237 -26.48 8.55 -16.94
CA GLN A 237 -25.33 9.07 -16.17
C GLN A 237 -25.53 9.02 -14.65
N ASN A 238 -26.46 8.19 -14.17
CA ASN A 238 -26.67 7.94 -12.76
C ASN A 238 -25.69 6.87 -12.26
N PHE A 239 -24.39 7.17 -12.35
CA PHE A 239 -23.34 6.20 -12.04
C PHE A 239 -23.39 5.74 -10.58
N ALA A 240 -23.94 6.57 -9.67
CA ALA A 240 -24.12 6.26 -8.24
C ALA A 240 -25.05 5.06 -7.97
N ASP A 241 -25.92 4.69 -8.92
CA ASP A 241 -26.80 3.52 -8.79
C ASP A 241 -26.10 2.19 -9.08
N ILE A 242 -24.96 2.20 -9.77
CA ILE A 242 -24.28 0.98 -10.24
C ILE A 242 -23.83 0.06 -9.09
N PRO A 243 -23.22 0.56 -7.99
CA PRO A 243 -22.87 -0.27 -6.83
C PRO A 243 -24.06 -1.02 -6.23
N LYS A 244 -25.24 -0.39 -6.19
CA LYS A 244 -26.47 -1.03 -5.72
C LYS A 244 -26.88 -2.18 -6.64
N GLN A 245 -26.77 -2.01 -7.95
CA GLN A 245 -27.07 -3.08 -8.91
C GLN A 245 -26.08 -4.24 -8.80
N LEU A 246 -24.78 -3.94 -8.64
CA LEU A 246 -23.74 -4.96 -8.40
C LEU A 246 -24.09 -5.84 -7.18
N LYS A 247 -24.48 -5.23 -6.06
CA LYS A 247 -24.89 -5.96 -4.84
C LYS A 247 -26.22 -6.70 -5.01
N ALA A 248 -27.20 -6.09 -5.66
CA ALA A 248 -28.51 -6.72 -5.89
C ALA A 248 -28.40 -8.01 -6.72
N MET A 249 -27.36 -8.12 -7.55
CA MET A 249 -27.07 -9.29 -8.37
C MET A 249 -26.78 -10.57 -7.54
N ILE A 250 -26.37 -10.42 -6.27
CA ILE A 250 -26.00 -11.54 -5.37
C ILE A 250 -27.12 -12.60 -5.26
N ARG A 251 -28.38 -12.17 -5.39
CA ARG A 251 -29.57 -13.04 -5.37
C ARG A 251 -29.51 -14.22 -6.35
N ILE A 252 -28.77 -14.09 -7.46
CA ILE A 252 -28.71 -15.12 -8.52
C ILE A 252 -28.16 -16.44 -7.95
N TRP A 253 -27.19 -16.31 -7.06
CA TRP A 253 -26.39 -17.41 -6.51
C TRP A 253 -26.84 -17.88 -5.13
N VAL A 254 -27.87 -17.27 -4.55
CA VAL A 254 -28.41 -17.74 -3.26
C VAL A 254 -28.82 -19.21 -3.40
N GLY A 255 -28.26 -20.06 -2.53
CA GLY A 255 -28.49 -21.51 -2.53
C GLY A 255 -27.61 -22.32 -3.48
N THR A 256 -26.62 -21.71 -4.15
CA THR A 256 -25.61 -22.44 -4.95
C THR A 256 -24.29 -22.57 -4.18
N SER A 257 -23.41 -23.47 -4.62
CA SER A 257 -22.08 -23.68 -4.01
C SER A 257 -21.14 -22.48 -4.16
N ILE A 258 -21.43 -21.56 -5.10
CA ILE A 258 -20.61 -20.36 -5.37
C ILE A 258 -21.18 -19.09 -4.73
N ALA A 259 -22.22 -19.22 -3.90
CA ALA A 259 -22.94 -18.09 -3.31
C ALA A 259 -22.01 -17.13 -2.57
N GLU A 260 -21.13 -17.66 -1.72
CA GLU A 260 -20.22 -16.84 -0.91
C GLU A 260 -19.09 -16.23 -1.75
N GLY A 261 -18.49 -16.98 -2.68
CA GLY A 261 -17.51 -16.45 -3.63
C GLY A 261 -18.08 -15.32 -4.51
N MET A 262 -19.28 -15.49 -5.05
CA MET A 262 -19.94 -14.44 -5.86
C MET A 262 -20.39 -13.25 -5.03
N LYS A 263 -20.86 -13.47 -3.80
CA LYS A 263 -21.16 -12.41 -2.84
C LYS A 263 -19.93 -11.58 -2.53
N ARG A 264 -18.77 -12.21 -2.32
CA ARG A 264 -17.49 -11.50 -2.15
C ARG A 264 -17.16 -10.67 -3.39
N ARG A 265 -17.17 -11.28 -4.58
CA ARG A 265 -16.86 -10.61 -5.85
C ARG A 265 -17.73 -9.40 -6.10
N ARG A 266 -19.05 -9.52 -5.97
CA ARG A 266 -19.99 -8.42 -6.19
C ARG A 266 -19.81 -7.29 -5.16
N ASN A 267 -19.48 -7.61 -3.91
CA ASN A 267 -19.24 -6.60 -2.88
C ASN A 267 -17.93 -5.86 -3.10
N ASP A 268 -16.86 -6.56 -3.45
CA ASP A 268 -15.56 -5.94 -3.74
C ASP A 268 -15.63 -5.06 -4.99
N GLU A 269 -16.31 -5.52 -6.03
CA GLU A 269 -16.59 -4.71 -7.22
C GLU A 269 -17.43 -3.48 -6.89
N ALA A 270 -18.51 -3.62 -6.11
CA ALA A 270 -19.31 -2.47 -5.70
C ALA A 270 -18.50 -1.47 -4.85
N ALA A 271 -17.62 -1.95 -3.98
CA ALA A 271 -16.72 -1.12 -3.19
C ALA A 271 -15.72 -0.37 -4.08
N LEU A 272 -15.10 -1.05 -5.03
CA LEU A 272 -14.17 -0.43 -5.98
C LEU A 272 -14.88 0.59 -6.88
N PHE A 273 -16.09 0.31 -7.34
CA PHE A 273 -16.89 1.27 -8.12
C PHE A 273 -17.20 2.52 -7.29
N LEU A 274 -17.57 2.38 -6.02
CA LEU A 274 -17.80 3.51 -5.12
C LEU A 274 -16.54 4.37 -4.94
N THR A 275 -15.37 3.74 -4.75
CA THR A 275 -14.08 4.43 -4.75
C THR A 275 -13.91 5.22 -6.04
N GLY A 276 -14.17 4.61 -7.19
CA GLY A 276 -14.05 5.28 -8.48
C GLY A 276 -15.00 6.46 -8.68
N LEU A 277 -16.20 6.44 -8.11
CA LEU A 277 -17.19 7.53 -8.21
C LEU A 277 -16.74 8.79 -7.49
N ALA A 278 -16.10 8.63 -6.34
CA ALA A 278 -15.61 9.76 -5.56
C ALA A 278 -14.38 10.46 -6.21
N GLY A 279 -13.87 9.91 -7.32
CA GLY A 279 -12.81 10.51 -8.15
C GLY A 279 -13.26 11.08 -9.51
N GLY A 280 -14.57 11.31 -9.77
CA GLY A 280 -15.11 11.87 -11.03
C GLY A 280 -15.24 13.41 -11.06
N PRO A 281 -15.53 14.04 -12.23
CA PRO A 281 -15.48 15.50 -12.41
C PRO A 281 -16.47 16.22 -11.48
N THR A 282 -15.97 17.23 -10.79
CA THR A 282 -16.66 18.01 -9.77
C THR A 282 -17.90 18.75 -10.29
N ILE A 283 -19.03 18.58 -9.61
CA ILE A 283 -20.06 19.61 -9.48
C ILE A 283 -20.23 19.89 -7.98
N SER A 284 -20.09 21.17 -7.66
CA SER A 284 -20.07 21.82 -6.34
C SER A 284 -21.25 21.49 -5.43
N SER A 285 -20.99 21.34 -4.13
CA SER A 285 -21.46 22.29 -3.10
C SER A 285 -20.98 21.89 -1.70
N GLU A 286 -20.36 22.85 -1.02
CA GLU A 286 -20.12 22.85 0.41
C GLU A 286 -21.44 23.03 1.19
N ALA A 287 -21.58 22.35 2.33
CA ALA A 287 -21.87 22.99 3.62
C ALA A 287 -22.22 21.98 4.73
N SER A 288 -21.68 22.25 5.92
CA SER A 288 -22.18 21.90 7.26
C SER A 288 -21.82 20.51 7.82
N MET A 289 -20.98 20.49 8.87
CA MET A 289 -21.45 20.39 10.27
C MET A 289 -20.26 20.58 11.23
N LEU A 290 -20.41 21.54 12.14
CA LEU A 290 -19.59 21.83 13.31
C LEU A 290 -20.28 21.22 14.55
N GLU A 291 -19.48 21.04 15.62
CA GLU A 291 -19.85 20.85 17.04
C GLU A 291 -19.99 19.42 17.62
N ALA A 292 -18.96 19.02 18.37
CA ALA A 292 -18.96 18.73 19.83
C ALA A 292 -17.52 18.33 20.22
N GLY A 293 -16.87 18.72 21.31
CA GLY A 293 -17.16 19.52 22.49
C GLY A 293 -15.92 19.42 23.40
N VAL A 294 -15.52 20.52 24.02
CA VAL A 294 -14.27 20.72 24.77
C VAL A 294 -14.40 20.25 26.23
N ALA A 295 -13.46 19.41 26.68
CA ALA A 295 -12.90 19.30 28.05
C ALA A 295 -11.77 18.24 27.95
N ALA A 296 -10.51 18.43 28.33
CA ALA A 296 -9.94 19.20 29.44
C ALA A 296 -8.57 19.79 29.06
N ALA A 297 -8.36 21.06 29.40
CA ALA A 297 -7.06 21.68 29.47
C ALA A 297 -6.49 21.45 30.88
N ASP A 298 -5.43 20.63 30.96
CA ASP A 298 -4.31 20.67 31.92
C ASP A 298 -3.50 19.35 31.94
N ALA A 299 -3.39 18.66 30.81
CA ALA A 299 -2.45 17.55 30.70
C ALA A 299 -1.03 18.10 30.46
N ALA A 300 -0.22 18.13 31.52
CA ALA A 300 1.23 18.15 31.38
C ALA A 300 1.66 17.05 30.39
N LEU A 301 2.72 17.30 29.61
CA LEU A 301 3.17 16.30 28.64
C LEU A 301 3.54 15.00 29.35
N PRO A 302 3.23 13.84 28.74
CA PRO A 302 3.37 12.55 29.39
C PRO A 302 4.78 12.40 29.99
N PRO A 303 4.89 12.30 31.32
CA PRO A 303 6.16 12.36 32.02
C PRO A 303 6.81 10.98 32.11
N GLU A 304 7.18 10.35 30.99
CA GLU A 304 7.79 9.00 31.03
C GLU A 304 8.79 8.73 29.89
N ALA A 305 9.41 9.78 29.34
CA ALA A 305 10.56 9.58 28.45
C ALA A 305 11.79 9.21 29.31
N GLU A 306 12.15 7.92 29.28
CA GLU A 306 13.43 7.44 29.81
C GLU A 306 14.57 8.37 29.32
N SER A 307 15.48 8.74 30.23
CA SER A 307 16.67 9.53 29.93
C SER A 307 17.91 8.78 30.34
N THR A 308 19.05 9.10 29.72
CA THR A 308 20.33 8.47 30.03
C THR A 308 21.45 9.50 30.07
N THR A 309 22.41 9.30 30.97
CA THR A 309 23.64 10.10 31.09
C THR A 309 24.86 9.37 30.51
N GLY A 310 24.69 8.16 29.96
CA GLY A 310 25.77 7.35 29.38
C GLY A 310 26.24 7.85 28.01
N LYS A 311 27.30 7.23 27.50
CA LYS A 311 27.69 7.41 26.09
C LYS A 311 26.64 6.80 25.17
N THR A 312 26.28 7.49 24.11
CA THR A 312 25.25 7.10 23.13
C THR A 312 25.71 7.42 21.71
N ASP A 313 24.94 7.02 20.70
CA ASP A 313 25.25 7.20 19.28
C ASP A 313 25.66 8.62 18.88
N GLU A 314 25.00 9.63 19.45
CA GLU A 314 25.34 11.04 19.23
C GLU A 314 26.77 11.41 19.63
N ASP A 315 27.43 10.64 20.51
CA ASP A 315 28.81 10.89 20.94
C ASP A 315 29.86 10.33 19.96
N PHE A 316 29.46 9.51 18.98
CA PHE A 316 30.34 8.88 17.98
C PHE A 316 30.22 9.51 16.58
N TRP A 317 29.46 10.60 16.48
CA TRP A 317 28.98 11.18 15.23
C TRP A 317 29.98 12.18 14.60
N THR A 318 30.17 12.11 13.28
CA THR A 318 30.96 13.08 12.50
C THR A 318 30.16 13.53 11.29
N GLU A 319 29.92 14.83 11.15
CA GLU A 319 29.22 15.41 9.98
C GLU A 319 30.06 15.22 8.72
N THR A 320 29.39 14.96 7.59
CA THR A 320 30.02 14.97 6.28
C THR A 320 29.16 15.77 5.31
N GLY A 321 29.67 16.91 4.87
CA GLY A 321 29.02 17.81 3.93
C GLY A 321 29.65 17.80 2.53
N GLU A 322 29.03 18.52 1.61
CA GLU A 322 29.44 18.59 0.18
C GLU A 322 30.91 19.00 -0.01
N ASP A 323 31.43 19.93 0.79
CA ASP A 323 32.83 20.40 0.72
C ASP A 323 33.85 19.32 1.15
N GLU A 324 33.54 18.52 2.17
CA GLU A 324 34.45 17.45 2.63
C GLU A 324 34.46 16.27 1.65
N LEU A 325 33.30 15.97 1.04
CA LEU A 325 33.18 15.00 -0.05
C LEU A 325 33.98 15.44 -1.28
N ALA A 326 33.90 16.72 -1.63
CA ALA A 326 34.69 17.29 -2.73
C ALA A 326 36.19 17.29 -2.43
N ALA A 327 36.60 17.65 -1.20
CA ALA A 327 37.99 17.63 -0.76
C ALA A 327 38.57 16.21 -0.78
N ALA A 328 37.82 15.24 -0.27
CA ALA A 328 38.20 13.83 -0.29
C ALA A 328 38.38 13.27 -1.71
N ALA A 329 37.43 13.56 -2.59
CA ALA A 329 37.51 13.17 -4.00
C ALA A 329 38.73 13.80 -4.70
N ALA A 330 39.11 15.03 -4.33
CA ALA A 330 40.28 15.71 -4.86
C ALA A 330 41.61 15.15 -4.34
N GLU A 331 41.65 14.58 -3.13
CA GLU A 331 42.83 13.95 -2.52
C GLU A 331 43.06 12.51 -3.01
N GLY A 332 42.28 12.02 -3.98
CA GLY A 332 42.37 10.64 -4.47
C GLY A 332 41.92 9.60 -3.44
N PHE A 333 41.46 10.05 -2.27
CA PHE A 333 40.76 9.23 -1.30
C PHE A 333 39.34 9.04 -1.82
N MET A 334 39.03 7.84 -2.31
CA MET A 334 37.64 7.42 -2.45
C MET A 334 37.07 7.30 -1.03
N ILE A 335 36.71 8.42 -0.38
CA ILE A 335 35.75 8.37 0.72
C ILE A 335 34.51 7.75 0.09
N GLY A 336 34.23 6.50 0.48
CA GLY A 336 33.36 5.57 -0.22
C GLY A 336 31.95 6.09 -0.47
N VAL A 337 31.79 6.89 -1.52
CA VAL A 337 30.51 7.24 -2.12
C VAL A 337 30.34 6.54 -3.47
N ALA A 338 31.37 5.79 -3.91
CA ALA A 338 31.29 4.83 -5.00
C ALA A 338 31.27 3.39 -4.42
N GLY A 339 30.05 2.92 -4.13
CA GLY A 339 29.70 1.64 -3.50
C GLY A 339 29.19 1.88 -2.06
N VAL A 340 28.05 1.36 -1.60
CA VAL A 340 27.59 -0.02 -1.75
C VAL A 340 26.09 -0.15 -1.40
N GLY A 341 25.28 -0.71 -2.31
CA GLY A 341 24.23 -1.72 -2.09
C GLY A 341 23.16 -1.58 -1.00
N ALA A 342 23.04 -0.47 -0.26
CA ALA A 342 21.92 -0.28 0.67
C ALA A 342 20.61 -0.28 -0.11
N THR A 343 19.66 -1.10 0.33
CA THR A 343 18.39 -1.29 -0.36
C THR A 343 17.23 -1.02 0.58
N TRP A 344 16.10 -0.63 0.00
CA TRP A 344 14.85 -0.54 0.73
C TRP A 344 14.11 -1.87 0.64
N ALA A 345 13.71 -2.43 1.78
CA ALA A 345 12.94 -3.68 1.83
C ALA A 345 11.60 -3.53 1.09
N SER A 346 11.07 -4.66 0.61
CA SER A 346 9.71 -4.70 0.08
C SER A 346 8.68 -4.42 1.17
N ASP A 347 7.53 -3.88 0.79
CA ASP A 347 6.52 -3.40 1.75
C ASP A 347 6.02 -4.50 2.72
N GLU A 348 6.10 -5.78 2.36
CA GLU A 348 5.64 -6.90 3.19
C GLU A 348 6.54 -7.14 4.42
N VAL A 349 7.83 -6.80 4.28
CA VAL A 349 8.86 -7.05 5.29
C VAL A 349 9.44 -5.77 5.86
N GLN A 350 9.17 -4.61 5.24
CA GLN A 350 9.59 -3.31 5.74
C GLN A 350 8.66 -2.84 6.89
N PRO A 351 9.20 -2.42 8.04
CA PRO A 351 8.43 -2.14 9.26
C PRO A 351 7.40 -0.99 9.15
N ASP A 352 7.67 0.04 8.35
CA ASP A 352 6.77 1.18 8.14
C ASP A 352 5.65 0.91 7.12
N TYR A 353 5.70 -0.19 6.37
CA TYR A 353 4.69 -0.50 5.33
C TYR A 353 3.96 -1.82 5.57
N ALA A 354 4.57 -2.78 6.25
CA ALA A 354 4.00 -4.12 6.43
C ALA A 354 2.63 -4.07 7.13
N HIS A 355 2.47 -3.16 8.10
CA HIS A 355 1.22 -2.96 8.81
C HIS A 355 0.07 -2.43 7.91
N LEU A 356 0.34 -1.98 6.69
CA LEU A 356 -0.65 -1.49 5.72
C LEU A 356 -1.11 -2.56 4.73
N GLY A 357 -0.63 -3.81 4.88
CA GLY A 357 -0.98 -4.97 4.06
C GLY A 357 0.05 -5.38 3.01
N GLY A 358 1.20 -4.70 2.92
CA GLY A 358 2.21 -4.95 1.88
C GLY A 358 1.75 -4.54 0.47
N ASN A 359 2.65 -4.66 -0.53
CA ASN A 359 2.44 -4.40 -1.95
C ASN A 359 1.69 -3.08 -2.26
N LEU A 360 2.05 -1.99 -1.61
CA LEU A 360 1.33 -0.73 -1.78
C LEU A 360 1.78 -0.08 -3.10
N THR A 361 0.84 0.55 -3.80
CA THR A 361 1.15 1.30 -5.02
C THR A 361 2.14 2.44 -4.75
N GLN A 362 3.17 2.52 -5.59
CA GLN A 362 4.20 3.57 -5.58
C GLN A 362 4.11 4.41 -6.86
N GLY A 363 4.80 5.55 -6.89
CA GLY A 363 4.89 6.45 -8.04
C GLY A 363 3.61 7.24 -8.32
N VAL A 364 2.65 7.24 -7.40
CA VAL A 364 1.37 7.94 -7.57
C VAL A 364 1.41 9.28 -6.84
N PRO A 365 1.28 10.41 -7.56
CA PRO A 365 1.13 11.72 -6.94
C PRO A 365 -0.20 11.83 -6.18
N PHE A 366 -0.21 12.56 -5.07
CA PHE A 366 -1.40 12.84 -4.28
C PHE A 366 -1.33 14.23 -3.66
N GLU A 367 -2.49 14.86 -3.50
CA GLU A 367 -2.59 16.15 -2.82
C GLU A 367 -2.51 15.94 -1.30
N LEU A 368 -1.70 16.74 -0.62
CA LEU A 368 -1.62 16.75 0.84
C LEU A 368 -2.27 18.02 1.39
N THR A 369 -3.15 17.86 2.36
CA THR A 369 -3.80 18.96 3.09
C THR A 369 -3.66 18.78 4.60
N ALA A 370 -3.98 19.83 5.37
CA ALA A 370 -3.96 19.78 6.83
C ALA A 370 -4.93 18.71 7.39
N ASP A 371 -6.06 18.49 6.72
CA ASP A 371 -7.05 17.48 7.10
C ASP A 371 -6.50 16.06 7.05
N ASP A 372 -5.57 15.78 6.13
CA ASP A 372 -4.92 14.47 6.02
C ASP A 372 -4.02 14.20 7.23
N LEU A 373 -3.27 15.21 7.67
CA LEU A 373 -2.44 15.12 8.88
C LEU A 373 -3.29 15.06 10.15
N ALA A 374 -4.41 15.79 10.21
CA ALA A 374 -5.36 15.71 11.32
C ALA A 374 -6.00 14.33 11.42
N LEU A 375 -6.40 13.75 10.28
CA LEU A 375 -6.91 12.38 10.19
C LEU A 375 -5.88 11.37 10.70
N LEU A 376 -4.63 11.47 10.23
CA LEU A 376 -3.55 10.58 10.65
C LEU A 376 -3.25 10.73 12.15
N ALA A 377 -3.16 11.96 12.67
CA ALA A 377 -2.95 12.18 14.09
C ALA A 377 -4.04 11.52 14.94
N ARG A 378 -5.31 11.71 14.57
CA ARG A 378 -6.46 11.09 15.23
C ARG A 378 -6.40 9.56 15.19
N LEU A 379 -6.16 8.97 14.02
CA LEU A 379 -6.14 7.51 13.85
C LEU A 379 -4.94 6.83 14.53
N ASN A 380 -3.94 7.61 14.92
CA ASN A 380 -2.79 7.13 15.68
C ASN A 380 -2.86 7.47 17.18
N ASP A 381 -3.96 8.05 17.67
CA ASP A 381 -4.05 8.59 19.03
C ASP A 381 -2.90 9.54 19.40
N PHE A 382 -2.42 10.32 18.44
CA PHE A 382 -1.38 11.29 18.69
C PHE A 382 -1.97 12.51 19.39
N ASN A 383 -1.49 12.79 20.61
CA ASN A 383 -1.86 14.00 21.35
C ASN A 383 -1.13 15.22 20.76
N VAL A 384 -1.62 15.68 19.61
CA VAL A 384 -1.11 16.84 18.88
C VAL A 384 -1.42 18.17 19.58
N ASP A 385 -2.27 18.16 20.61
CA ASP A 385 -2.65 19.32 21.42
C ASP A 385 -1.75 19.56 22.64
N ALA A 386 -0.79 18.67 22.90
CA ALA A 386 0.04 18.71 24.11
C ALA A 386 0.88 19.99 24.29
N LEU A 387 1.11 20.77 23.21
CA LEU A 387 1.81 22.06 23.24
C LEU A 387 0.87 23.26 22.96
N GLY A 388 -0.45 23.03 22.96
CA GLY A 388 -1.45 24.03 22.58
C GLY A 388 -1.60 24.20 21.06
N ASN A 389 -2.67 24.89 20.66
CA ASN A 389 -3.03 25.04 19.24
C ASN A 389 -2.22 26.10 18.48
N GLY A 390 -1.49 26.96 19.20
CA GLY A 390 -0.61 27.98 18.62
C GLY A 390 0.80 27.49 18.28
N ALA A 391 1.20 26.32 18.79
CA ALA A 391 2.50 25.72 18.46
C ALA A 391 2.41 24.94 17.15
N PRO A 392 3.29 25.21 16.16
CA PRO A 392 3.32 24.40 14.95
C PRO A 392 3.82 22.99 15.24
N ILE A 393 3.32 22.03 14.47
CA ILE A 393 3.79 20.64 14.48
C ILE A 393 4.78 20.45 13.34
N LEU A 394 5.96 19.93 13.65
CA LEU A 394 6.87 19.45 12.62
C LEU A 394 6.39 18.06 12.18
N PHE A 395 6.52 17.74 10.89
CA PHE A 395 6.15 16.40 10.42
C PHE A 395 7.13 15.88 9.37
N GLY A 396 7.26 14.55 9.31
CA GLY A 396 8.01 13.84 8.29
C GLY A 396 7.11 12.83 7.59
N LEU A 397 7.18 12.79 6.27
CA LEU A 397 6.55 11.77 5.44
C LEU A 397 7.66 10.97 4.74
N ARG A 398 8.02 9.85 5.36
CA ARG A 398 9.05 8.93 4.87
C ARG A 398 8.66 8.38 3.51
N GLY A 399 9.54 8.52 2.54
CA GLY A 399 9.32 8.03 1.17
C GLY A 399 8.33 8.84 0.33
N ALA A 400 7.93 10.04 0.75
CA ALA A 400 7.17 10.98 -0.10
C ALA A 400 8.06 12.09 -0.64
N GLY A 401 8.18 12.22 -1.96
CA GLY A 401 8.87 13.35 -2.61
C GLY A 401 7.94 14.53 -2.86
N VAL A 402 8.46 15.75 -2.76
CA VAL A 402 7.70 16.96 -3.13
C VAL A 402 7.65 17.08 -4.65
N VAL A 403 6.44 17.05 -5.22
CA VAL A 403 6.18 17.34 -6.65
C VAL A 403 5.81 18.80 -6.84
N LYS A 404 4.93 19.30 -5.97
CA LYS A 404 4.47 20.68 -5.92
C LYS A 404 4.43 21.12 -4.46
N ASP A 405 5.04 22.26 -4.17
CA ASP A 405 5.13 22.77 -2.80
C ASP A 405 4.02 23.77 -2.47
N HIS A 406 4.00 24.16 -1.20
CA HIS A 406 3.05 25.12 -0.64
C HIS A 406 3.11 26.52 -1.28
N ALA A 407 4.24 26.94 -1.85
CA ALA A 407 4.37 28.22 -2.55
C ALA A 407 3.58 28.25 -3.87
N SER A 408 3.24 27.07 -4.39
CA SER A 408 2.61 26.90 -5.70
C SER A 408 1.06 26.83 -5.64
N GLY A 409 0.45 27.24 -4.53
CA GLY A 409 -1.02 27.26 -4.36
C GLY A 409 -1.66 25.89 -4.10
N GLY A 410 -0.90 24.94 -3.55
CA GLY A 410 -1.36 23.60 -3.16
C GLY A 410 -0.20 22.61 -3.13
N ILE A 411 -0.27 21.58 -2.28
CA ILE A 411 0.83 20.62 -2.08
C ILE A 411 0.51 19.31 -2.79
N VAL A 412 1.41 18.86 -3.65
CA VAL A 412 1.36 17.53 -4.27
C VAL A 412 2.64 16.79 -3.93
N LEU A 413 2.50 15.61 -3.36
CA LEU A 413 3.59 14.70 -3.03
C LEU A 413 3.50 13.44 -3.89
N MET A 414 4.61 12.73 -4.06
CA MET A 414 4.65 11.44 -4.72
C MET A 414 5.25 10.39 -3.79
N ASP A 415 4.49 9.32 -3.55
CA ASP A 415 4.98 8.19 -2.79
C ASP A 415 5.99 7.39 -3.63
N GLN A 416 7.24 7.31 -3.20
CA GLN A 416 8.36 6.86 -4.03
C GLN A 416 9.38 6.00 -3.28
N ARG A 417 9.13 5.71 -2.00
CA ARG A 417 10.00 5.01 -1.04
C ARG A 417 11.40 5.68 -0.86
N PRO A 418 12.07 5.51 0.29
CA PRO A 418 13.48 5.89 0.43
C PRO A 418 14.43 4.97 -0.34
N ASP A 419 15.65 5.42 -0.60
CA ASP A 419 16.72 4.62 -1.21
C ASP A 419 18.08 4.73 -0.49
N HIS A 420 18.16 5.48 0.62
CA HIS A 420 19.39 5.79 1.36
C HIS A 420 20.46 6.58 0.59
N VAL A 421 20.20 7.00 -0.66
CA VAL A 421 21.17 7.69 -1.52
C VAL A 421 20.81 9.17 -1.64
N VAL A 422 19.58 9.48 -2.04
CA VAL A 422 19.10 10.86 -2.23
C VAL A 422 17.92 11.19 -1.31
N PRO A 423 17.66 12.48 -1.03
CA PRO A 423 16.49 12.88 -0.26
C PRO A 423 15.19 12.51 -0.98
N ARG A 424 14.51 11.47 -0.49
CA ARG A 424 13.23 10.97 -1.05
C ARG A 424 12.03 11.13 -0.13
N CYS A 425 12.21 11.86 0.96
CA CYS A 425 11.18 12.13 1.97
C CYS A 425 10.77 13.61 1.94
N THR A 426 9.69 13.91 2.65
CA THR A 426 9.22 15.27 2.87
C THR A 426 9.30 15.58 4.34
N ILE A 427 9.84 16.75 4.70
CA ILE A 427 9.74 17.31 6.05
C ILE A 427 8.94 18.60 5.96
N GLY A 428 8.06 18.84 6.91
CA GLY A 428 7.16 19.98 6.86
C GLY A 428 6.75 20.54 8.21
N VAL A 429 5.99 21.62 8.15
CA VAL A 429 5.44 22.34 9.29
C VAL A 429 3.93 22.45 9.11
N TRP A 430 3.18 22.08 10.14
CA TRP A 430 1.73 22.13 10.21
C TRP A 430 1.27 23.16 11.25
N HIS A 431 0.72 24.27 10.77
CA HIS A 431 0.07 25.30 11.58
C HIS A 431 -1.41 24.96 11.72
N ARG A 432 -1.75 24.27 12.81
CA ARG A 432 -3.04 23.61 12.99
C ARG A 432 -4.21 24.58 13.04
N ALA A 433 -4.08 25.65 13.83
CA ALA A 433 -5.10 26.69 13.94
C ALA A 433 -5.40 27.41 12.61
N GLU A 434 -4.41 27.46 11.70
CA GLU A 434 -4.55 28.13 10.40
C GLU A 434 -4.89 27.16 9.25
N GLY A 435 -4.86 25.85 9.50
CA GLY A 435 -4.99 24.84 8.45
C GLY A 435 -3.87 24.89 7.40
N LYS A 436 -2.71 25.48 7.73
CA LYS A 436 -1.61 25.70 6.78
C LYS A 436 -0.51 24.67 6.90
N LEU A 437 0.01 24.25 5.75
CA LEU A 437 1.14 23.35 5.62
C LEU A 437 2.27 24.01 4.83
N SER A 438 3.50 23.76 5.28
CA SER A 438 4.71 23.99 4.50
C SER A 438 5.47 22.68 4.36
N VAL A 439 5.95 22.36 3.16
CA VAL A 439 6.70 21.14 2.86
C VAL A 439 8.03 21.46 2.20
N PHE A 440 9.04 20.65 2.52
CA PHE A 440 10.41 20.81 2.07
C PHE A 440 11.02 19.44 1.73
N PRO A 441 11.86 19.36 0.68
CA PRO A 441 12.56 18.13 0.33
C PRO A 441 13.55 17.74 1.45
N GLY A 442 13.62 16.45 1.76
CA GLY A 442 14.44 15.96 2.86
C GLY A 442 14.61 14.45 2.90
N SER A 443 15.27 13.96 3.95
CA SER A 443 15.40 12.54 4.25
C SER A 443 14.98 12.26 5.70
N THR A 444 14.36 11.11 5.94
CA THR A 444 13.97 10.62 7.28
C THR A 444 14.61 9.27 7.59
N VAL A 445 15.64 8.92 6.82
CA VAL A 445 16.37 7.66 6.86
C VAL A 445 17.87 7.95 6.90
N PRO A 446 18.70 7.02 7.42
CA PRO A 446 20.15 7.15 7.37
C PRO A 446 20.66 7.09 5.92
N ASN A 447 21.81 7.70 5.64
CA ASN A 447 22.45 7.58 4.33
C ASN A 447 23.16 6.22 4.19
N GLN A 448 23.41 5.77 2.96
CA GLN A 448 23.95 4.44 2.68
C GLN A 448 25.28 4.14 3.42
N ALA A 449 26.12 5.16 3.61
CA ALA A 449 27.38 5.03 4.36
C ALA A 449 27.14 4.69 5.83
N ALA A 450 26.11 5.27 6.46
CA ALA A 450 25.71 4.93 7.81
C ALA A 450 25.17 3.50 7.90
N VAL A 451 24.33 3.09 6.94
CA VAL A 451 23.82 1.71 6.90
C VAL A 451 24.98 0.70 6.84
N ALA A 452 25.96 0.95 5.96
CA ALA A 452 27.15 0.12 5.84
C ALA A 452 28.02 0.14 7.10
N LYS A 453 28.19 1.30 7.74
CA LYS A 453 28.99 1.47 8.95
C LYS A 453 28.40 0.70 10.12
N PHE A 454 27.10 0.81 10.36
CA PHE A 454 26.45 0.03 11.42
C PHE A 454 26.62 -1.48 11.23
N LYS A 455 26.46 -1.97 10.00
CA LYS A 455 26.69 -3.38 9.70
C LYS A 455 28.14 -3.80 9.97
N ALA A 456 29.11 -2.96 9.62
CA ALA A 456 30.53 -3.28 9.71
C ALA A 456 31.03 -3.37 11.17
N ASP A 457 30.64 -2.42 12.02
CA ASP A 457 31.21 -2.30 13.37
C ASP A 457 30.20 -1.90 14.46
N GLY A 458 28.93 -1.71 14.12
CA GLY A 458 27.86 -1.33 15.05
C GLY A 458 27.94 0.12 15.55
N SER A 459 28.77 0.97 14.94
CA SER A 459 29.07 2.30 15.50
C SER A 459 28.08 3.40 15.14
N ALA A 460 27.42 3.33 13.97
CA ALA A 460 26.56 4.42 13.50
C ALA A 460 25.60 3.96 12.41
N GLY A 461 24.31 4.27 12.53
CA GLY A 461 23.27 3.91 11.55
C GLY A 461 22.05 3.32 12.23
N ASN A 462 20.93 4.05 12.21
CA ASN A 462 19.66 3.55 12.69
C ASN A 462 18.49 4.15 11.92
N LEU A 463 17.35 3.47 11.97
CA LEU A 463 16.09 3.96 11.44
C LEU A 463 15.15 4.27 12.61
N LEU A 464 14.80 5.55 12.80
CA LEU A 464 13.80 5.96 13.77
C LEU A 464 12.44 5.35 13.40
N ALA A 465 11.72 4.80 14.38
CA ALA A 465 10.38 4.28 14.16
C ALA A 465 9.40 5.39 13.73
N THR A 466 8.30 5.04 13.05
CA THR A 466 7.20 6.00 12.84
C THR A 466 6.43 6.23 14.14
N GLY A 467 6.01 7.46 14.39
CA GLY A 467 5.44 7.85 15.68
C GLY A 467 5.33 9.35 15.90
N LEU A 468 4.96 9.73 17.12
CA LEU A 468 4.97 11.11 17.60
C LEU A 468 6.09 11.30 18.62
N TYR A 469 6.93 12.32 18.40
CA TYR A 469 8.12 12.59 19.18
C TYR A 469 8.14 14.02 19.72
N ASN A 470 8.86 14.21 20.82
CA ASN A 470 9.12 15.54 21.37
C ASN A 470 10.51 15.99 20.98
N TYR A 471 10.59 17.21 20.46
CA TYR A 471 11.82 17.87 20.06
C TYR A 471 11.98 19.19 20.79
N VAL A 472 13.22 19.66 20.88
CA VAL A 472 13.56 20.98 21.42
C VAL A 472 14.46 21.72 20.45
N CYS A 473 14.25 23.02 20.26
CA CYS A 473 15.16 23.83 19.48
C CYS A 473 16.50 23.94 20.22
N GLY A 474 17.60 23.85 19.49
CA GLY A 474 18.93 23.98 20.07
C GLY A 474 20.04 23.74 19.04
N PRO A 475 21.30 23.89 19.46
CA PRO A 475 22.44 23.57 18.62
C PRO A 475 22.57 22.07 18.40
N HIS A 476 22.78 21.69 17.15
CA HIS A 476 23.27 20.38 16.78
C HIS A 476 24.76 20.31 17.11
N ILE A 477 25.08 19.88 18.34
CA ILE A 477 26.44 19.89 18.87
C ILE A 477 27.15 18.62 18.42
N THR A 478 27.89 18.75 17.33
CA THR A 478 28.72 17.70 16.70
C THR A 478 30.00 18.38 16.18
N SER A 479 30.57 17.94 15.05
CA SER A 479 31.79 18.53 14.48
C SER A 479 31.65 19.98 13.97
N ARG A 480 30.45 20.49 13.67
CA ARG A 480 30.28 21.86 13.10
C ARG A 480 29.40 22.81 13.91
N GLU A 481 28.88 22.39 15.06
CA GLU A 481 27.95 23.14 15.93
C GLU A 481 26.91 23.98 15.13
N THR A 482 25.87 23.31 14.62
CA THR A 482 24.83 24.00 13.82
C THR A 482 23.70 24.49 14.72
N PRO A 483 23.50 25.81 14.91
CA PRO A 483 22.48 26.37 15.80
C PRO A 483 21.07 26.29 15.18
N GLY A 484 20.03 26.41 16.00
CA GLY A 484 18.64 26.47 15.53
C GLY A 484 18.17 25.22 14.79
N CYS A 485 18.66 24.05 15.20
CA CYS A 485 18.17 22.73 14.82
C CYS A 485 17.10 22.25 15.81
N PHE A 486 16.44 21.14 15.50
CA PHE A 486 15.46 20.53 16.38
C PHE A 486 16.03 19.22 16.90
N LEU A 487 16.18 19.11 18.21
CA LEU A 487 16.89 18.03 18.86
C LEU A 487 15.92 17.03 19.47
N LEU A 488 16.17 15.73 19.27
CA LEU A 488 15.44 14.65 19.93
C LEU A 488 15.93 14.52 21.38
N ARG A 489 15.54 15.49 22.21
CA ARG A 489 15.99 15.65 23.60
C ARG A 489 14.83 16.01 24.52
N ASN A 490 15.11 15.98 25.81
CA ASN A 490 14.21 16.54 26.82
C ASN A 490 14.31 18.07 26.87
N PRO A 491 13.31 18.77 27.45
CA PRO A 491 13.36 20.23 27.65
C PRO A 491 14.58 20.72 28.42
N ASP A 492 15.11 19.90 29.33
CA ASP A 492 16.34 20.15 30.08
C ASP A 492 17.61 19.77 29.31
N MET A 493 17.48 19.50 28.00
CA MET A 493 18.53 19.05 27.08
C MET A 493 19.14 17.67 27.39
N SER A 494 18.62 16.94 28.37
CA SER A 494 19.05 15.57 28.63
C SER A 494 18.71 14.64 27.45
N LYS A 495 19.51 13.60 27.29
CA LYS A 495 19.36 12.63 26.19
C LYS A 495 18.05 11.89 26.35
N ARG A 496 17.28 11.77 25.26
CA ARG A 496 15.97 11.13 25.25
C ARG A 496 16.09 9.72 24.69
N VAL A 497 15.62 8.74 25.46
CA VAL A 497 15.53 7.35 25.00
C VAL A 497 14.28 7.19 24.12
N VAL A 498 14.45 6.48 23.01
CA VAL A 498 13.40 6.09 22.05
C VAL A 498 13.68 4.66 21.58
N VAL A 499 12.87 4.18 20.63
CA VAL A 499 13.11 2.90 19.95
C VAL A 499 13.54 3.16 18.51
N VAL A 500 14.64 2.53 18.11
CA VAL A 500 15.15 2.57 16.74
C VAL A 500 15.39 1.16 16.22
N ARG A 501 15.50 1.05 14.89
CA ARG A 501 15.83 -0.21 14.22
C ARG A 501 17.25 -0.18 13.65
N ARG A 502 17.92 -1.32 13.72
CA ARG A 502 19.31 -1.48 13.29
C ARG A 502 19.55 -2.81 12.57
N SER A 503 20.02 -2.75 11.33
CA SER A 503 20.36 -3.93 10.54
C SER A 503 21.81 -4.36 10.79
N LYS A 504 22.00 -5.60 11.28
CA LYS A 504 23.34 -6.18 11.55
C LYS A 504 23.73 -7.23 10.52
N ASN A 505 22.76 -7.79 9.82
CA ASN A 505 22.89 -8.95 8.93
C ASN A 505 23.09 -8.52 7.47
N ASP A 506 22.48 -7.43 7.03
CA ASP A 506 22.58 -6.96 5.66
C ASP A 506 22.56 -5.41 5.59
N LEU A 507 22.27 -4.86 4.42
CA LEU A 507 22.23 -3.41 4.17
C LEU A 507 20.80 -2.91 3.93
N THR A 508 19.81 -3.64 4.45
CA THR A 508 18.38 -3.37 4.30
C THR A 508 17.73 -3.30 5.66
N TYR A 509 16.84 -2.32 5.87
CA TYR A 509 16.02 -2.30 7.08
C TYR A 509 14.73 -3.11 6.90
N ASP A 510 14.54 -4.15 7.71
CA ASP A 510 13.34 -4.98 7.72
C ASP A 510 12.88 -5.38 9.13
N LYS A 511 11.71 -6.03 9.24
CA LYS A 511 11.09 -6.41 10.52
C LYS A 511 11.93 -7.36 11.39
N THR A 512 12.90 -8.06 10.81
CA THR A 512 13.77 -9.03 11.51
C THR A 512 14.99 -8.38 12.15
N ASP A 513 15.28 -7.13 11.79
CA ASP A 513 16.36 -6.36 12.38
C ASP A 513 16.26 -6.17 13.89
N VAL A 514 17.38 -5.79 14.49
CA VAL A 514 17.49 -5.46 15.90
C VAL A 514 16.64 -4.22 16.21
N VAL A 515 15.80 -4.37 17.23
CA VAL A 515 15.10 -3.27 17.88
C VAL A 515 15.95 -2.84 19.07
N ASP A 516 16.32 -1.55 19.10
CA ASP A 516 17.20 -0.99 20.11
C ASP A 516 16.49 0.15 20.86
N ARG A 517 16.46 0.05 22.20
CA ARG A 517 15.91 1.08 23.09
C ARG A 517 17.08 1.92 23.59
N CYS A 518 17.38 2.99 22.87
CA CYS A 518 18.56 3.81 23.08
C CYS A 518 18.23 5.31 23.00
N ALA A 519 19.22 6.17 23.24
CA ALA A 519 19.12 7.61 22.96
C ALA A 519 19.97 7.95 21.72
N PRO A 520 19.40 7.84 20.51
CA PRO A 520 20.16 7.90 19.25
C PRO A 520 20.61 9.32 18.88
N GLY A 521 19.95 10.36 19.40
CA GLY A 521 20.20 11.75 18.99
C GLY A 521 19.77 12.04 17.55
N ASP A 522 18.71 11.36 17.08
CA ASP A 522 18.10 11.50 15.75
C ASP A 522 17.45 12.89 15.57
N ASN A 523 18.26 13.91 15.39
CA ASN A 523 17.84 15.32 15.32
C ASN A 523 17.31 15.71 13.92
N ILE A 524 16.60 16.84 13.82
CA ILE A 524 16.25 17.48 12.56
C ILE A 524 17.23 18.64 12.28
N HIS A 525 17.98 18.54 11.19
CA HIS A 525 19.06 19.48 10.84
C HIS A 525 19.19 19.65 9.31
N PRO A 526 20.04 20.56 8.77
CA PRO A 526 20.23 20.66 7.32
C PRO A 526 20.90 19.41 6.78
N ALA A 527 20.60 19.03 5.54
CA ALA A 527 21.24 17.91 4.87
C ALA A 527 22.77 18.09 4.70
N PHE A 528 23.23 19.35 4.73
CA PHE A 528 24.59 19.79 4.39
C PHE A 528 24.93 19.63 2.90
N PHE A 529 23.88 19.61 2.08
CA PHE A 529 23.94 19.66 0.62
C PHE A 529 23.03 20.78 0.16
N SER A 530 23.57 21.64 -0.72
CA SER A 530 22.84 22.75 -1.32
C SER A 530 21.67 22.30 -2.22
N ASN A 531 21.69 21.04 -2.68
CA ASN A 531 20.71 20.45 -3.58
C ASN A 531 20.38 19.00 -3.16
N ALA A 532 19.46 18.34 -3.89
CA ALA A 532 18.97 17.00 -3.57
C ALA A 532 19.88 15.85 -4.08
N SER A 533 21.18 16.08 -4.24
CA SER A 533 22.14 15.04 -4.65
C SER A 533 22.57 14.09 -3.53
N GLY A 534 22.34 14.46 -2.27
CA GLY A 534 22.73 13.66 -1.12
C GLY A 534 22.28 14.29 0.20
N PHE A 535 22.61 13.62 1.30
CA PHE A 535 22.36 14.09 2.66
C PHE A 535 23.29 13.41 3.66
N SER A 536 23.59 14.09 4.77
CA SER A 536 24.35 13.54 5.90
C SER A 536 23.41 13.10 7.02
N SER A 537 23.30 11.79 7.26
CA SER A 537 22.47 11.28 8.36
C SER A 537 22.90 9.88 8.80
N LEU A 538 23.21 9.72 10.09
CA LEU A 538 23.34 8.39 10.71
C LEU A 538 22.00 7.86 11.27
N GLY A 539 20.91 8.61 11.14
CA GLY A 539 19.58 8.34 11.72
C GLY A 539 18.72 9.62 11.86
N CYS A 540 19.38 10.77 11.91
CA CYS A 540 18.80 12.12 11.84
C CYS A 540 17.85 12.33 10.64
N GLN A 541 16.98 13.32 10.79
CA GLN A 541 16.09 13.78 9.73
C GLN A 541 16.70 15.04 9.13
N THR A 542 16.75 15.10 7.81
CA THR A 542 17.46 16.17 7.12
C THR A 542 16.55 16.90 6.17
N VAL A 543 16.71 18.22 6.08
CA VAL A 543 16.07 19.06 5.06
C VAL A 543 17.15 19.55 4.11
N THR A 544 16.93 19.47 2.80
CA THR A 544 17.87 20.00 1.81
C THR A 544 18.23 21.46 2.13
N GLY A 545 19.51 21.81 2.00
CA GLY A 545 20.06 23.08 2.44
C GLY A 545 21.28 22.90 3.35
N THR A 546 21.90 24.02 3.72
CA THR A 546 23.17 24.03 4.45
C THR A 546 23.16 25.04 5.59
N PHE A 547 24.14 24.87 6.48
CA PHE A 547 24.60 25.91 7.40
C PHE A 547 26.10 26.08 7.16
N LYS A 548 26.51 27.27 6.73
CA LYS A 548 27.91 27.59 6.42
C LYS A 548 28.18 29.05 6.75
N ASP A 549 29.34 29.34 7.33
CA ASP A 549 29.79 30.68 7.69
C ASP A 549 28.76 31.46 8.54
N GLY A 550 28.07 30.76 9.45
CA GLY A 550 27.05 31.35 10.32
C GLY A 550 25.69 31.58 9.66
N VAL A 551 25.49 31.11 8.42
CA VAL A 551 24.28 31.36 7.63
C VAL A 551 23.56 30.07 7.27
N HIS A 552 22.28 30.01 7.59
CA HIS A 552 21.36 28.98 7.13
C HIS A 552 20.89 29.28 5.70
N SER A 553 20.88 28.29 4.81
CA SER A 553 20.52 28.49 3.40
C SER A 553 19.58 27.41 2.84
N GLY A 554 18.94 27.71 1.70
CA GLY A 554 18.09 26.78 0.96
C GLY A 554 16.77 26.41 1.65
N PRO A 555 16.16 25.27 1.28
CA PRO A 555 14.91 24.80 1.89
C PRO A 555 14.99 24.67 3.42
N TRP A 556 16.15 24.34 3.99
CA TRP A 556 16.39 24.33 5.43
C TRP A 556 16.11 25.68 6.11
N ALA A 557 16.63 26.79 5.55
CA ALA A 557 16.36 28.12 6.09
C ALA A 557 14.86 28.48 6.04
N ALA A 558 14.19 28.10 4.95
CA ALA A 558 12.76 28.31 4.79
C ALA A 558 11.93 27.43 5.77
N PHE A 559 12.36 26.20 6.02
CA PHE A 559 11.76 25.32 7.03
C PHE A 559 11.87 25.90 8.44
N ARG A 560 13.06 26.38 8.83
CA ARG A 560 13.26 27.07 10.12
C ARG A 560 12.31 28.25 10.29
N LYS A 561 12.20 29.11 9.26
CA LYS A 561 11.28 30.24 9.25
C LYS A 561 9.81 29.79 9.37
N ALA A 562 9.41 28.76 8.63
CA ALA A 562 8.06 28.19 8.71
C ALA A 562 7.74 27.63 10.10
N ALA A 563 8.74 27.07 10.80
CA ALA A 563 8.64 26.59 12.19
C ALA A 563 8.69 27.71 13.24
N GLY A 564 8.75 28.98 12.81
CA GLY A 564 8.78 30.15 13.70
C GLY A 564 10.16 30.50 14.26
N LEU A 565 11.24 29.99 13.66
CA LEU A 565 12.61 30.40 14.01
C LEU A 565 13.04 31.54 13.09
N THR A 566 13.19 32.74 13.63
CA THR A 566 13.43 33.97 12.85
C THR A 566 14.87 34.47 12.84
N ASP A 567 15.70 33.99 13.76
CA ASP A 567 17.13 34.34 13.83
C ASP A 567 18.03 33.11 13.58
N LYS A 568 19.34 33.23 13.80
CA LYS A 568 20.31 32.16 13.54
C LYS A 568 20.21 31.01 14.56
N ASP A 569 19.82 31.31 15.80
CA ASP A 569 19.87 30.40 16.95
C ASP A 569 18.54 29.70 17.18
N GLY A 570 17.44 30.29 16.69
CA GLY A 570 16.11 29.95 17.13
C GLY A 570 15.91 30.32 18.60
N GLU A 571 15.04 29.58 19.28
CA GLU A 571 14.77 29.76 20.70
C GLU A 571 15.20 28.48 21.44
N PRO A 572 16.43 28.40 21.97
CA PRO A 572 16.92 27.20 22.65
C PRO A 572 15.95 26.70 23.74
N GLY A 573 15.70 25.40 23.76
CA GLY A 573 14.73 24.77 24.67
C GLY A 573 13.27 24.86 24.22
N LYS A 574 12.94 25.69 23.21
CA LYS A 574 11.58 25.77 22.66
C LYS A 574 11.14 24.42 22.15
N ARG A 575 9.93 24.04 22.52
CA ARG A 575 9.43 22.68 22.36
C ARG A 575 8.63 22.54 21.08
N TYR A 576 8.78 21.38 20.44
CA TYR A 576 8.09 21.01 19.21
C TYR A 576 7.60 19.57 19.31
N LEU A 577 6.45 19.30 18.70
CA LEU A 577 6.05 17.94 18.37
C LEU A 577 6.55 17.61 16.96
N TYR A 578 7.06 16.39 16.79
CA TYR A 578 7.45 15.84 15.50
C TYR A 578 6.64 14.59 15.19
N MET A 579 5.77 14.66 14.18
CA MET A 579 4.97 13.53 13.71
C MET A 579 5.67 12.88 12.50
N LEU A 580 6.24 11.69 12.67
CA LEU A 580 6.89 10.94 11.62
C LEU A 580 6.00 9.77 11.17
N LEU A 581 5.52 9.84 9.92
CA LEU A 581 4.72 8.81 9.26
C LEU A 581 5.26 8.56 7.84
N THR A 582 4.59 7.73 7.05
CA THR A 582 4.99 7.44 5.67
C THR A 582 4.20 8.23 4.63
N GLY A 583 4.79 8.36 3.44
CA GLY A 583 4.11 8.85 2.24
C GLY A 583 2.91 7.98 1.86
N ALA A 584 3.00 6.66 2.07
CA ALA A 584 1.90 5.74 1.83
C ALA A 584 0.70 6.01 2.75
N GLU A 585 0.94 6.26 4.04
CA GLU A 585 -0.13 6.62 4.99
C GLU A 585 -0.78 7.95 4.63
N ALA A 586 0.03 8.97 4.29
CA ALA A 586 -0.47 10.26 3.83
C ALA A 586 -1.28 10.14 2.53
N ARG A 587 -0.86 9.29 1.59
CA ARG A 587 -1.59 9.01 0.36
C ARG A 587 -2.92 8.32 0.63
N ILE A 588 -2.94 7.34 1.54
CA ILE A 588 -4.20 6.66 1.93
C ILE A 588 -5.13 7.65 2.64
N ALA A 589 -4.60 8.52 3.52
CA ALA A 589 -5.39 9.55 4.20
C ALA A 589 -5.98 10.57 3.22
N SER A 590 -5.15 11.08 2.30
CA SER A 590 -5.57 11.93 1.17
C SER A 590 -6.68 11.28 0.37
N ARG A 591 -6.53 9.99 0.06
CA ARG A 591 -7.56 9.25 -0.67
C ARG A 591 -8.85 9.13 0.13
N LEU A 592 -8.79 8.78 1.41
CA LEU A 592 -9.97 8.73 2.28
C LEU A 592 -10.69 10.09 2.36
N ARG A 593 -9.95 11.20 2.45
CA ARG A 593 -10.54 12.54 2.43
C ARG A 593 -11.21 12.84 1.10
N LEU A 594 -10.51 12.65 -0.01
CA LEU A 594 -11.05 12.88 -1.35
C LEU A 594 -12.28 12.02 -1.62
N ASP A 595 -12.32 10.81 -1.05
CA ASP A 595 -13.44 9.89 -1.17
C ASP A 595 -14.61 10.21 -0.21
N GLY A 596 -14.48 11.22 0.67
CA GLY A 596 -15.47 11.53 1.70
C GLY A 596 -15.56 10.47 2.81
N LEU A 597 -14.57 9.58 2.91
CA LEU A 597 -14.50 8.44 3.83
C LEU A 597 -13.60 8.69 5.04
N ALA A 598 -13.04 9.89 5.20
CA ALA A 598 -12.18 10.23 6.34
C ALA A 598 -12.87 10.07 7.71
N ALA A 599 -14.19 10.30 7.75
CA ALA A 599 -15.02 10.09 8.94
C ALA A 599 -15.61 8.67 9.01
N ASP A 600 -15.52 7.87 7.93
CA ASP A 600 -16.08 6.52 7.92
C ASP A 600 -15.24 5.59 8.81
N PRO A 601 -15.84 5.01 9.86
CA PRO A 601 -15.12 4.22 10.84
C PRO A 601 -14.46 2.98 10.20
N ILE A 602 -15.13 2.32 9.27
CA ILE A 602 -14.66 1.08 8.65
C ILE A 602 -13.53 1.36 7.66
N ALA A 603 -13.64 2.41 6.86
CA ALA A 603 -12.61 2.82 5.92
C ALA A 603 -11.36 3.33 6.65
N ALA A 604 -11.56 4.13 7.71
CA ALA A 604 -10.48 4.66 8.53
C ALA A 604 -9.75 3.58 9.35
N ARG A 605 -10.39 2.44 9.63
CA ARG A 605 -9.76 1.26 10.27
C ARG A 605 -8.46 0.85 9.60
N ARG A 606 -8.35 1.02 8.27
CA ARG A 606 -7.11 0.73 7.52
C ARG A 606 -5.91 1.51 8.02
N LEU A 607 -6.08 2.71 8.57
CA LEU A 607 -5.02 3.57 9.10
C LEU A 607 -4.99 3.66 10.64
N ARG A 608 -5.94 3.04 11.33
CA ARG A 608 -6.00 3.03 12.80
C ARG A 608 -4.82 2.27 13.41
N ARG A 609 -3.99 2.90 14.23
CA ARG A 609 -2.82 2.26 14.87
C ARG A 609 -2.60 2.72 16.30
N ILE A 610 -1.97 1.87 17.09
CA ILE A 610 -1.25 2.25 18.32
C ILE A 610 0.23 1.99 18.07
N ARG A 611 1.07 3.01 18.22
CA ARG A 611 2.53 2.96 18.01
C ARG A 611 3.24 3.95 18.94
N PHE A 612 4.56 4.13 18.80
CA PHE A 612 5.31 5.11 19.58
C PHE A 612 4.65 6.50 19.55
N GLY A 613 4.41 7.08 20.73
CA GLY A 613 3.77 8.38 20.89
C GLY A 613 2.24 8.39 20.86
N SER A 614 1.57 7.25 20.61
CA SER A 614 0.12 7.11 20.82
C SER A 614 -0.23 7.30 22.30
N SER A 615 -1.30 8.03 22.60
CA SER A 615 -1.77 8.26 23.97
C SER A 615 -3.30 8.16 24.06
N SER A 616 -3.81 7.09 24.66
CA SER A 616 -5.26 6.83 24.79
C SER A 616 -5.59 5.70 25.76
N GLU A 617 -6.88 5.54 26.07
CA GLU A 617 -7.39 4.36 26.77
C GLU A 617 -7.16 3.05 26.00
N ALA A 618 -7.08 3.11 24.66
CA ALA A 618 -6.73 1.93 23.86
C ALA A 618 -5.26 1.55 24.06
N ALA A 619 -4.35 2.53 24.05
CA ALA A 619 -2.95 2.31 24.41
C ALA A 619 -2.80 1.73 25.83
N LYS A 620 -3.60 2.22 26.79
CA LYS A 620 -3.61 1.69 28.17
C LYS A 620 -4.04 0.23 28.22
N ARG A 621 -5.09 -0.14 27.47
CA ARG A 621 -5.51 -1.54 27.33
C ARG A 621 -4.42 -2.41 26.70
N LEU A 622 -3.74 -1.91 25.67
CA LEU A 622 -2.62 -2.62 25.04
C LEU A 622 -1.48 -2.87 26.03
N GLN A 623 -1.06 -1.85 26.77
CA GLN A 623 -0.03 -1.99 27.82
C GLN A 623 -0.42 -3.04 28.87
N GLY A 624 -1.70 -3.07 29.27
CA GLY A 624 -2.22 -4.13 30.15
C GLY A 624 -2.11 -5.53 29.54
N LYS A 625 -2.39 -5.69 28.24
CA LYS A 625 -2.20 -6.98 27.53
C LYS A 625 -0.74 -7.39 27.38
N LEU A 626 0.16 -6.40 27.32
CA LEU A 626 1.60 -6.59 27.33
C LEU A 626 2.17 -6.85 28.74
N ASN A 627 1.32 -6.86 29.78
CA ASN A 627 1.69 -7.06 31.18
C ASN A 627 2.71 -6.04 31.71
N LEU A 628 2.61 -4.78 31.26
CA LEU A 628 3.37 -3.70 31.88
C LEU A 628 2.87 -3.46 33.31
N SER A 629 3.79 -3.17 34.22
CA SER A 629 3.49 -2.98 35.64
C SER A 629 2.67 -1.72 35.93
N ASP A 630 2.82 -0.68 35.09
CA ASP A 630 2.11 0.59 35.23
C ASP A 630 1.56 1.07 33.87
N PRO A 631 0.36 0.63 33.45
CA PRO A 631 -0.28 1.10 32.22
C PRO A 631 -0.78 2.55 32.37
N ASP A 632 -0.03 3.49 31.81
CA ASP A 632 -0.32 4.94 31.84
C ASP A 632 -1.13 5.43 30.62
N GLY A 633 -1.26 4.59 29.60
CA GLY A 633 -1.91 4.93 28.33
C GLY A 633 -1.04 5.72 27.36
N ALA A 634 0.25 5.93 27.61
CA ALA A 634 1.18 6.57 26.70
C ALA A 634 2.22 5.57 26.16
N MET A 635 2.26 5.40 24.84
CA MET A 635 3.21 4.50 24.19
C MET A 635 4.62 5.10 24.14
N GLY A 636 5.38 4.95 25.22
CA GLY A 636 6.78 5.32 25.34
C GLY A 636 7.78 4.24 24.89
N PRO A 637 9.08 4.40 25.20
CA PRO A 637 10.14 3.48 24.79
C PRO A 637 9.95 2.05 25.31
N LEU A 638 9.65 1.89 26.61
CA LEU A 638 9.45 0.58 27.24
C LEU A 638 8.25 -0.18 26.66
N SER A 639 7.10 0.48 26.53
CA SER A 639 5.90 -0.15 25.95
C SER A 639 6.09 -0.51 24.48
N THR A 640 6.82 0.32 23.73
CA THR A 640 7.13 0.05 22.31
C THR A 640 8.09 -1.13 22.16
N GLU A 641 9.16 -1.19 22.96
CA GLU A 641 10.08 -2.33 22.99
C GLU A 641 9.35 -3.63 23.42
N THR A 642 8.44 -3.53 24.39
CA THR A 642 7.65 -4.68 24.85
C THR A 642 6.69 -5.17 23.77
N LEU A 643 6.08 -4.26 23.01
CA LEU A 643 5.27 -4.60 21.85
C LEU A 643 6.09 -5.31 20.78
N HIS A 644 7.30 -4.85 20.47
CA HIS A 644 8.21 -5.54 19.55
C HIS A 644 8.52 -6.96 20.02
N LYS A 645 8.84 -7.15 21.29
CA LYS A 645 9.10 -8.47 21.89
C LYS A 645 7.88 -9.38 21.79
N ALA A 646 6.68 -8.84 22.07
CA ALA A 646 5.44 -9.58 21.96
C ALA A 646 5.17 -10.02 20.52
N GLN A 647 5.30 -9.13 19.53
CA GLN A 647 5.12 -9.45 18.12
C GLN A 647 6.12 -10.52 17.65
N ALA A 648 7.41 -10.37 17.99
CA ALA A 648 8.44 -11.32 17.62
C ALA A 648 8.25 -12.71 18.28
N GLY A 649 7.61 -12.76 19.45
CA GLY A 649 7.30 -13.99 20.17
C GLY A 649 6.05 -14.74 19.69
N MET A 650 5.26 -14.17 18.77
CA MET A 650 4.05 -14.82 18.25
C MET A 650 4.40 -16.02 17.36
N ALA A 651 3.58 -17.07 17.42
CA ALA A 651 3.76 -18.26 16.59
C ALA A 651 3.71 -17.90 15.09
N GLY A 652 4.76 -18.25 14.34
CA GLY A 652 4.86 -17.94 12.91
C GLY A 652 5.26 -16.48 12.59
N ALA A 653 5.60 -15.67 13.60
CA ALA A 653 6.08 -14.31 13.39
C ALA A 653 7.35 -14.28 12.52
N ARG A 654 7.42 -13.29 11.62
CA ARG A 654 8.60 -13.00 10.79
C ARG A 654 9.11 -11.60 11.09
N GLY A 655 9.50 -11.40 12.35
CA GLY A 655 9.94 -10.11 12.88
C GLY A 655 8.81 -9.29 13.52
N SER A 656 9.10 -8.01 13.79
CA SER A 656 8.20 -7.06 14.45
C SER A 656 8.28 -5.69 13.78
N ASP A 657 7.18 -4.94 13.77
CA ASP A 657 7.14 -3.55 13.30
C ASP A 657 6.87 -2.55 14.44
N GLY A 658 6.49 -3.00 15.64
CA GLY A 658 6.21 -2.14 16.79
C GLY A 658 4.90 -1.37 16.66
N ILE A 659 4.02 -1.79 15.75
CA ILE A 659 2.79 -1.12 15.40
C ILE A 659 1.62 -2.08 15.62
N PHE A 660 0.73 -1.72 16.55
CA PHE A 660 -0.44 -2.53 16.87
C PHE A 660 -1.63 -2.09 16.01
N THR A 661 -2.23 -3.06 15.29
CA THR A 661 -3.30 -2.81 14.30
C THR A 661 -4.62 -3.45 14.76
N PRO A 662 -5.78 -2.97 14.26
CA PRO A 662 -7.06 -3.63 14.50
C PRO A 662 -7.12 -5.09 14.05
N ASP A 663 -6.35 -5.46 13.03
CA ASP A 663 -6.30 -6.83 12.51
C ASP A 663 -5.48 -7.73 13.44
N MET A 664 -4.40 -7.21 14.01
CA MET A 664 -3.65 -7.88 15.08
C MET A 664 -4.51 -8.03 16.34
N ASP A 665 -5.24 -6.98 16.72
CA ASP A 665 -6.17 -7.02 17.85
C ASP A 665 -7.24 -8.10 17.70
N ALA A 666 -7.82 -8.20 16.50
CA ALA A 666 -8.80 -9.23 16.16
C ALA A 666 -8.18 -10.64 16.17
N ALA A 667 -6.99 -10.82 15.59
CA ALA A 667 -6.30 -12.11 15.56
C ALA A 667 -5.93 -12.61 16.97
N LEU A 668 -5.59 -11.70 17.87
CA LEU A 668 -5.23 -12.03 19.25
C LEU A 668 -6.44 -12.10 20.20
N GLY A 669 -7.61 -11.59 19.77
CA GLY A 669 -8.80 -11.50 20.62
C GLY A 669 -8.62 -10.57 21.82
N TRP A 670 -7.74 -9.55 21.71
CA TRP A 670 -7.38 -8.71 22.85
C TRP A 670 -8.39 -7.59 23.13
N GLN A 671 -9.19 -7.20 22.14
CA GLN A 671 -10.21 -6.15 22.23
C GLN A 671 -9.65 -4.79 22.67
N VAL A 672 -8.41 -4.49 22.32
CA VAL A 672 -7.74 -3.20 22.58
C VAL A 672 -8.50 -2.04 21.95
N PHE A 673 -8.98 -2.18 20.72
CA PHE A 673 -9.76 -1.16 20.00
C PHE A 673 -11.28 -1.32 20.18
N GLY A 674 -11.74 -2.23 21.04
CA GLY A 674 -13.16 -2.56 21.22
C GLY A 674 -13.79 -3.32 20.03
N ALA A 675 -15.10 -3.52 20.06
CA ALA A 675 -15.81 -4.44 19.16
C ALA A 675 -15.81 -4.03 17.67
N LEU A 676 -15.70 -2.73 17.38
CA LEU A 676 -15.65 -2.20 16.00
C LEU A 676 -14.20 -2.03 15.49
N GLY A 677 -13.23 -2.07 16.40
CA GLY A 677 -11.80 -1.93 16.11
C GLY A 677 -11.35 -0.52 15.72
N ILE A 678 -11.92 0.50 16.39
CA ILE A 678 -11.75 1.92 16.07
C ILE A 678 -11.64 2.70 17.37
#